data_AF-A0A3D2VSQ0-F1
#
_entry.id   AF-A0A3D2VSQ0-F1
#
_cell.length_a   1.000
_cell.length_b   1.000
_cell.length_c   1.000
_cell.angle_alpha   90.00
_cell.angle_beta   90.00
_cell.angle_gamma   90.00
#
_symmetry.space_group_name_H-M   'P 1'
#
loop_
_entity.id
_entity.type
_entity.pdbx_description
1 polymer ?
#
loop_
_entity_poly.entity_id
_entity_poly.type
_entity_poly.pdbx_seq_one_letter_code
_entity_poly.pdbx_strand_id
1 'polypeptide(L)'
;MKVRSVRSRSRRVLGYLGAISTVAVLFGSPLSYAATFTVANLSDSGLGSLRQAISDANNTSGADTIVFQAGLSGTLSTSGGFIINDPLTIIGAAPNVTISGNNTQRIFTINSGKTVFLSTVKLQNGGINNAGTLFLQNSTIQSSRWSGADGGGAISNSLSSSVLTVSYCVLEGNSAPDGLGGGIFNRGKLTVNNTVLSGNAATTRSGGAIYNLGALTVNNSTFTGNLAGRYGGGLKNDDASATMTITNTTINANTAQGGGGGINNESGTLTVYNSTLSANGALSAVITDGGGGLRIRAGTTTVLNSTIVNNTAPSSRGGGVFNGSLDFSVGNSVIAGNSAATGASVYNSNGVFKSRGHNVFGENGVSGLSNANTVAGDSVLPGALGTAVGPLANNGGPTLTQLPVAGGPLIDGGDNALAQSAALGADGRGYRPRSVNGVVDIGAVEVGALPAEQTLIGHYYQSILSRAPDPGGWAYWQGEVSRLQGLGVDVQEAFRVMAGWFFESAEYAAKGTGDGQYVTDLYRTFFQRDPDGGGLNYWVGQLAQGMPRSVVLFSFLFSAEFGSYMQGLLGSTASRAEVYAVVDFYRGFLNRLSDTGGFTYWAARFRAAQCQGAAAVNNEVNSISTQFLGSGEYLNRNRGNRDYVADLYYAFLRRGGDLAGFNYWVGQLDGGLKSREQLRGEFLGSAEFQNRVAQIIGQGCL
;
A
#
# COMPACT_ATOMS: atom_id res chain seq x y z
N MET A 1 66.25 25.20 4.31
CA MET A 1 66.30 23.72 4.31
C MET A 1 64.96 23.22 3.80
N LYS A 2 64.96 22.28 2.85
CA LYS A 2 63.86 21.99 1.89
C LYS A 2 62.57 21.44 2.51
N VAL A 3 61.45 21.96 2.02
CA VAL A 3 60.08 21.43 2.10
C VAL A 3 59.99 20.06 1.40
N ARG A 4 59.28 19.09 1.98
CA ARG A 4 58.82 17.86 1.29
C ARG A 4 57.33 17.63 1.51
N SER A 5 56.61 17.63 0.39
CA SER A 5 55.19 17.34 0.25
C SER A 5 54.87 15.85 0.43
N VAL A 6 53.72 15.53 1.01
CA VAL A 6 53.06 14.22 0.88
C VAL A 6 51.82 14.41 0.00
N ARG A 7 51.87 13.86 -1.23
CA ARG A 7 50.75 13.77 -2.17
C ARG A 7 49.93 12.50 -1.91
N SER A 8 48.62 12.65 -2.07
CA SER A 8 47.61 11.59 -2.09
C SER A 8 47.89 10.53 -3.15
N ARG A 9 47.60 9.26 -2.83
CA ARG A 9 47.61 8.14 -3.79
C ARG A 9 46.18 7.65 -4.01
N SER A 10 45.63 8.02 -5.17
CA SER A 10 44.59 7.28 -5.87
C SER A 10 45.18 5.99 -6.45
N ARG A 11 44.53 4.83 -6.25
CA ARG A 11 44.90 3.56 -6.88
C ARG A 11 43.76 3.09 -7.80
N ARG A 12 43.97 3.26 -9.11
CA ARG A 12 43.48 2.34 -10.15
C ARG A 12 44.31 1.06 -10.06
N VAL A 13 43.67 -0.11 -10.19
CA VAL A 13 44.35 -1.38 -10.46
C VAL A 13 43.65 -2.04 -11.65
N LEU A 14 44.41 -2.21 -12.73
CA LEU A 14 44.10 -3.04 -13.88
C LEU A 14 45.40 -3.79 -14.21
N GLY A 15 45.32 -5.12 -14.44
CA GLY A 15 46.31 -5.86 -15.23
C GLY A 15 46.86 -7.17 -14.64
N TYR A 16 46.60 -8.27 -15.36
CA TYR A 16 47.47 -9.40 -15.82
C TYR A 16 46.77 -10.77 -15.63
N LEU A 17 46.25 -11.48 -16.66
CA LEU A 17 46.79 -12.20 -17.85
C LEU A 17 47.26 -13.65 -17.60
N GLY A 18 46.69 -14.58 -18.40
CA GLY A 18 47.14 -15.97 -18.66
C GLY A 18 45.97 -16.98 -18.53
N ALA A 19 45.51 -17.73 -19.53
CA ALA A 19 46.19 -18.31 -20.68
C ALA A 19 45.25 -18.46 -21.91
N ILE A 20 45.89 -18.52 -23.08
CA ILE A 20 45.33 -18.65 -24.43
C ILE A 20 45.10 -20.13 -24.74
N SER A 21 43.94 -20.47 -25.31
CA SER A 21 43.80 -21.62 -26.21
C SER A 21 42.66 -21.37 -27.21
N THR A 22 43.05 -21.30 -28.48
CA THR A 22 42.26 -21.47 -29.71
C THR A 22 40.94 -20.70 -29.84
N VAL A 23 41.03 -19.59 -30.57
CA VAL A 23 39.92 -18.88 -31.20
C VAL A 23 39.20 -19.80 -32.20
N ALA A 24 38.03 -20.29 -31.82
CA ALA A 24 36.92 -20.40 -32.75
C ALA A 24 36.13 -19.11 -32.61
N VAL A 25 36.06 -18.31 -33.68
CA VAL A 25 35.17 -17.15 -33.77
C VAL A 25 33.74 -17.69 -33.82
N LEU A 26 33.17 -18.00 -32.65
CA LEU A 26 31.73 -17.94 -32.47
C LEU A 26 31.41 -16.47 -32.31
N PHE A 27 30.75 -15.90 -33.31
CA PHE A 27 30.09 -14.61 -33.20
C PHE A 27 29.38 -14.56 -31.85
N GLY A 28 29.88 -13.72 -30.94
CA GLY A 28 29.16 -13.41 -29.73
C GLY A 28 27.78 -12.96 -30.14
N SER A 29 26.76 -13.61 -29.59
CA SER A 29 25.39 -13.14 -29.71
C SER A 29 25.38 -11.64 -29.41
N PRO A 30 24.71 -10.82 -30.24
CA PRO A 30 24.64 -9.39 -30.00
C PRO A 30 24.10 -9.17 -28.58
N LEU A 31 24.65 -8.17 -27.88
CA LEU A 31 24.02 -7.63 -26.68
C LEU A 31 22.57 -7.29 -27.05
N SER A 32 21.64 -8.14 -26.62
CA SER A 32 20.22 -7.93 -26.88
C SER A 32 19.81 -6.67 -26.12
N TYR A 33 19.42 -5.65 -26.87
CA TYR A 33 18.68 -4.51 -26.33
C TYR A 33 17.23 -4.95 -26.18
N ALA A 34 16.64 -4.67 -25.02
CA ALA A 34 15.21 -4.84 -24.80
C ALA A 34 14.41 -4.04 -25.85
N ALA A 35 13.61 -4.73 -26.66
CA ALA A 35 12.73 -4.10 -27.62
C ALA A 35 11.47 -3.56 -26.93
N THR A 36 10.86 -2.53 -27.51
CA THR A 36 9.55 -2.01 -27.07
C THR A 36 8.54 -2.15 -28.20
N PHE A 37 7.43 -2.85 -27.93
CA PHE A 37 6.32 -3.03 -28.86
C PHE A 37 5.07 -2.30 -28.38
N THR A 38 4.38 -1.63 -29.29
CA THR A 38 3.20 -0.81 -28.97
C THR A 38 1.92 -1.48 -29.44
N VAL A 39 0.96 -1.62 -28.52
CA VAL A 39 -0.42 -1.99 -28.83
C VAL A 39 -1.18 -0.74 -29.25
N ALA A 40 -1.53 -0.65 -30.53
CA ALA A 40 -2.16 0.53 -31.13
C ALA A 40 -3.69 0.40 -31.27
N ASN A 41 -4.25 -0.80 -31.17
CA ASN A 41 -5.68 -1.04 -31.29
C ASN A 41 -6.15 -2.23 -30.45
N LEU A 42 -7.48 -2.37 -30.31
CA LEU A 42 -8.13 -3.43 -29.52
C LEU A 42 -8.55 -4.65 -30.36
N SER A 43 -8.08 -4.76 -31.60
CA SER A 43 -8.31 -5.93 -32.43
C SER A 43 -7.62 -7.16 -31.83
N ASP A 44 -8.24 -8.34 -31.94
CA ASP A 44 -7.67 -9.58 -31.40
C ASP A 44 -6.40 -10.05 -32.15
N SER A 45 -6.23 -9.63 -33.41
CA SER A 45 -5.09 -9.99 -34.24
C SER A 45 -4.79 -8.92 -35.30
N GLY A 46 -3.65 -9.06 -35.97
CA GLY A 46 -3.21 -8.15 -37.03
C GLY A 46 -2.34 -7.01 -36.51
N LEU A 47 -1.91 -6.14 -37.42
CA LEU A 47 -0.98 -5.04 -37.11
C LEU A 47 -1.52 -4.15 -35.98
N GLY A 48 -0.66 -3.86 -35.01
CA GLY A 48 -0.98 -3.04 -33.83
C GLY A 48 -1.79 -3.73 -32.74
N SER A 49 -2.14 -5.02 -32.88
CA SER A 49 -2.82 -5.78 -31.84
C SER A 49 -1.88 -6.25 -30.73
N LEU A 50 -2.43 -6.57 -29.55
CA LEU A 50 -1.68 -7.21 -28.46
C LEU A 50 -1.10 -8.58 -28.89
N ARG A 51 -1.84 -9.34 -29.71
CA ARG A 51 -1.37 -10.63 -30.21
C ARG A 51 -0.11 -10.49 -31.06
N GLN A 52 -0.08 -9.49 -31.94
CA GLN A 52 1.09 -9.19 -32.76
C GLN A 52 2.27 -8.78 -31.87
N ALA A 53 2.06 -7.84 -30.93
CA ALA A 53 3.12 -7.39 -30.04
C ALA A 53 3.75 -8.52 -29.21
N ILE A 54 2.94 -9.45 -28.69
CA ILE A 54 3.44 -10.63 -27.95
C ILE A 54 4.16 -11.60 -28.90
N SER A 55 3.66 -11.78 -30.13
CA SER A 55 4.34 -12.60 -31.13
C SER A 55 5.71 -12.04 -31.49
N ASP A 56 5.83 -10.72 -31.66
CA ASP A 56 7.09 -10.06 -32.00
C ASP A 56 8.08 -10.13 -30.84
N ALA A 57 7.61 -9.90 -29.60
CA ALA A 57 8.42 -10.06 -28.40
C ALA A 57 8.91 -11.51 -28.21
N ASN A 58 8.05 -12.51 -28.41
CA ASN A 58 8.47 -13.91 -28.34
C ASN A 58 9.55 -14.30 -29.37
N ASN A 59 9.61 -13.59 -30.52
CA ASN A 59 10.59 -13.82 -31.57
C ASN A 59 11.84 -12.93 -31.44
N THR A 60 11.87 -12.06 -30.43
CA THR A 60 12.99 -11.15 -30.16
C THR A 60 13.63 -11.58 -28.85
N SER A 61 14.83 -12.14 -28.91
CA SER A 61 15.50 -12.63 -27.69
C SER A 61 15.77 -11.47 -26.74
N GLY A 62 15.30 -11.53 -25.49
CA GLY A 62 15.57 -10.49 -24.51
C GLY A 62 14.46 -10.33 -23.47
N ALA A 63 14.61 -9.32 -22.61
CA ALA A 63 13.55 -8.90 -21.70
C ALA A 63 12.82 -7.70 -22.33
N ASP A 64 11.87 -7.99 -23.22
CA ASP A 64 11.16 -6.97 -23.99
C ASP A 64 10.06 -6.28 -23.19
N THR A 65 9.58 -5.16 -23.71
CA THR A 65 8.49 -4.38 -23.11
C THR A 65 7.34 -4.19 -24.10
N ILE A 66 6.12 -4.40 -23.64
CA ILE A 66 4.89 -4.06 -24.35
C ILE A 66 4.20 -2.91 -23.62
N VAL A 67 3.82 -1.88 -24.38
CA VAL A 67 3.06 -0.72 -23.91
C VAL A 67 1.80 -0.54 -24.73
N PHE A 68 0.76 0.00 -24.12
CA PHE A 68 -0.46 0.39 -24.82
C PHE A 68 -0.37 1.85 -25.26
N GLN A 69 -0.80 2.13 -26.49
CA GLN A 69 -0.84 3.49 -27.02
C GLN A 69 -1.74 4.37 -26.14
N ALA A 70 -1.29 5.60 -25.87
CA ALA A 70 -2.05 6.58 -25.12
C ALA A 70 -3.42 6.84 -25.77
N GLY A 71 -4.46 6.97 -24.93
CA GLY A 71 -5.83 7.23 -25.37
C GLY A 71 -6.62 5.97 -25.78
N LEU A 72 -6.02 4.78 -25.81
CA LEU A 72 -6.76 3.56 -26.09
C LEU A 72 -7.73 3.23 -24.93
N SER A 73 -8.99 2.96 -25.25
CA SER A 73 -10.02 2.63 -24.27
C SER A 73 -11.04 1.65 -24.85
N GLY A 74 -11.52 0.73 -24.01
CA GLY A 74 -12.51 -0.28 -24.40
C GLY A 74 -12.08 -1.70 -24.02
N THR A 75 -12.73 -2.69 -24.62
CA THR A 75 -12.47 -4.10 -24.33
C THR A 75 -11.79 -4.77 -25.53
N LEU A 76 -10.61 -5.35 -25.31
CA LEU A 76 -10.00 -6.33 -26.20
C LEU A 76 -10.56 -7.70 -25.86
N SER A 77 -11.41 -8.24 -26.72
CA SER A 77 -11.98 -9.58 -26.56
C SER A 77 -11.16 -10.59 -27.36
N THR A 78 -10.54 -11.55 -26.67
CA THR A 78 -9.62 -12.48 -27.31
C THR A 78 -10.25 -13.81 -27.70
N SER A 79 -9.96 -14.29 -28.92
CA SER A 79 -10.38 -15.62 -29.40
C SER A 79 -9.39 -16.73 -29.06
N GLY A 80 -8.15 -16.39 -28.67
CA GLY A 80 -7.09 -17.33 -28.28
C GLY A 80 -6.20 -16.78 -27.14
N GLY A 81 -5.79 -17.61 -26.19
CA GLY A 81 -4.84 -17.20 -25.14
C GLY A 81 -3.50 -16.68 -25.70
N PHE A 82 -2.85 -15.78 -24.96
CA PHE A 82 -1.52 -15.25 -25.24
C PHE A 82 -0.46 -16.12 -24.54
N ILE A 83 0.36 -16.79 -25.33
CA ILE A 83 1.47 -17.61 -24.83
C ILE A 83 2.73 -16.73 -24.77
N ILE A 84 3.39 -16.70 -23.61
CA ILE A 84 4.63 -15.95 -23.39
C ILE A 84 5.79 -16.94 -23.27
N ASN A 85 6.68 -16.89 -24.26
CA ASN A 85 7.82 -17.78 -24.46
C ASN A 85 9.16 -17.07 -24.30
N ASP A 86 9.17 -15.78 -24.01
CA ASP A 86 10.39 -15.05 -23.65
C ASP A 86 10.16 -14.11 -22.45
N PRO A 87 11.22 -13.68 -21.73
CA PRO A 87 11.05 -12.70 -20.67
C PRO A 87 10.35 -11.43 -21.18
N LEU A 88 9.35 -10.96 -20.46
CA LEU A 88 8.45 -9.94 -20.98
C LEU A 88 7.92 -9.02 -19.88
N THR A 89 7.93 -7.72 -20.14
CA THR A 89 7.20 -6.73 -19.36
C THR A 89 6.00 -6.26 -20.16
N ILE A 90 4.81 -6.28 -19.57
CA ILE A 90 3.60 -5.69 -20.14
C ILE A 90 3.08 -4.60 -19.20
N ILE A 91 3.09 -3.37 -19.68
CA ILE A 91 2.48 -2.22 -19.01
C ILE A 91 1.12 -1.98 -19.65
N GLY A 92 0.08 -2.43 -18.96
CA GLY A 92 -1.31 -2.29 -19.40
C GLY A 92 -1.83 -0.85 -19.29
N ALA A 93 -3.05 -0.65 -19.80
CA ALA A 93 -3.75 0.64 -19.77
C ALA A 93 -5.01 0.60 -18.88
N ALA A 94 -4.98 -0.11 -17.75
CA ALA A 94 -6.08 -0.07 -16.79
C ALA A 94 -6.28 1.35 -16.21
N PRO A 95 -7.52 1.75 -15.88
CA PRO A 95 -8.77 0.99 -16.07
C PRO A 95 -9.35 1.09 -17.50
N ASN A 96 -8.74 1.89 -18.38
CA ASN A 96 -9.30 2.26 -19.69
C ASN A 96 -9.40 1.08 -20.66
N VAL A 97 -8.42 0.18 -20.64
CA VAL A 97 -8.44 -1.05 -21.45
C VAL A 97 -8.70 -2.26 -20.58
N THR A 98 -9.67 -3.07 -21.00
CA THR A 98 -9.95 -4.39 -20.40
C THR A 98 -9.60 -5.48 -21.40
N ILE A 99 -8.90 -6.53 -20.97
CA ILE A 99 -8.62 -7.72 -21.78
C ILE A 99 -9.58 -8.83 -21.32
N SER A 100 -10.42 -9.32 -22.22
CA SER A 100 -11.46 -10.31 -21.94
C SER A 100 -11.12 -11.66 -22.58
N GLY A 101 -11.04 -12.72 -21.78
CA GLY A 101 -10.88 -14.10 -22.24
C GLY A 101 -12.18 -14.76 -22.73
N ASN A 102 -13.31 -14.04 -22.70
CA ASN A 102 -14.64 -14.50 -23.12
C ASN A 102 -15.15 -15.80 -22.45
N ASN A 103 -14.61 -16.14 -21.28
CA ASN A 103 -14.89 -17.36 -20.50
C ASN A 103 -14.59 -18.66 -21.24
N THR A 104 -13.84 -18.63 -22.34
CA THR A 104 -13.48 -19.83 -23.12
C THR A 104 -12.08 -20.32 -22.80
N GLN A 105 -11.23 -19.47 -22.21
CA GLN A 105 -9.80 -19.75 -22.05
C GLN A 105 -9.10 -18.88 -20.99
N ARG A 106 -7.85 -19.23 -20.69
CA ARG A 106 -6.90 -18.36 -20.01
C ARG A 106 -6.43 -17.26 -20.97
N ILE A 107 -6.31 -16.04 -20.45
CA ILE A 107 -5.81 -14.90 -21.23
C ILE A 107 -4.30 -15.03 -21.40
N PHE A 108 -3.54 -15.26 -20.33
CA PHE A 108 -2.08 -15.40 -20.41
C PHE A 108 -1.64 -16.79 -19.99
N THR A 109 -0.69 -17.35 -20.73
CA THR A 109 0.04 -18.56 -20.37
C THR A 109 1.52 -18.26 -20.38
N ILE A 110 2.14 -18.31 -19.20
CA ILE A 110 3.57 -18.04 -19.01
C ILE A 110 4.28 -19.39 -18.92
N ASN A 111 5.18 -19.65 -19.88
CA ASN A 111 5.88 -20.92 -19.94
C ASN A 111 7.00 -21.03 -18.90
N SER A 112 7.36 -22.27 -18.60
CA SER A 112 8.40 -22.58 -17.61
C SER A 112 9.72 -21.91 -17.96
N GLY A 113 10.43 -21.43 -16.93
CA GLY A 113 11.71 -20.74 -17.07
C GLY A 113 11.61 -19.29 -17.58
N LYS A 114 10.41 -18.76 -17.84
CA LYS A 114 10.22 -17.37 -18.30
C LYS A 114 9.86 -16.45 -17.14
N THR A 115 10.38 -15.23 -17.18
CA THR A 115 10.11 -14.19 -16.17
C THR A 115 9.26 -13.09 -16.80
N VAL A 116 8.09 -12.84 -16.22
CA VAL A 116 7.11 -11.91 -16.76
C VAL A 116 6.70 -10.89 -15.69
N PHE A 117 6.68 -9.62 -16.09
CA PHE A 117 6.15 -8.51 -15.30
C PHE A 117 4.86 -8.01 -15.95
N LEU A 118 3.75 -8.07 -15.24
CA LEU A 118 2.47 -7.50 -15.66
C LEU A 118 2.11 -6.38 -14.69
N SER A 119 2.01 -5.15 -15.19
CA SER A 119 1.56 -4.00 -14.42
C SER A 119 0.36 -3.33 -15.07
N THR A 120 -0.52 -2.72 -14.28
CA THR A 120 -1.64 -1.91 -14.78
C THR A 120 -2.52 -2.62 -15.80
N VAL A 121 -2.71 -3.95 -15.66
CA VAL A 121 -3.62 -4.73 -16.51
C VAL A 121 -4.97 -4.93 -15.84
N LYS A 122 -6.04 -4.89 -16.64
CA LYS A 122 -7.39 -5.27 -16.21
C LYS A 122 -7.85 -6.47 -17.04
N LEU A 123 -8.00 -7.60 -16.38
CA LEU A 123 -8.38 -8.89 -16.97
C LEU A 123 -9.80 -9.25 -16.54
N GLN A 124 -10.59 -9.76 -17.47
CA GLN A 124 -11.91 -10.30 -17.15
C GLN A 124 -12.23 -11.56 -17.93
N ASN A 125 -13.17 -12.37 -17.41
CA ASN A 125 -13.69 -13.55 -18.11
C ASN A 125 -12.57 -14.49 -18.60
N GLY A 126 -11.46 -14.58 -17.86
CA GLY A 126 -10.30 -15.33 -18.27
C GLY A 126 -9.09 -14.97 -17.42
N GLY A 127 -8.44 -16.00 -16.87
CA GLY A 127 -7.36 -15.84 -15.91
C GLY A 127 -5.96 -15.99 -16.51
N ILE A 128 -4.98 -16.21 -15.63
CA ILE A 128 -3.58 -16.46 -15.97
C ILE A 128 -3.20 -17.89 -15.61
N ASN A 129 -2.46 -18.57 -16.48
CA ASN A 129 -1.72 -19.78 -16.15
C ASN A 129 -0.23 -19.45 -16.07
N ASN A 130 0.39 -19.65 -14.92
CA ASN A 130 1.80 -19.39 -14.69
C ASN A 130 2.55 -20.70 -14.40
N ALA A 131 3.42 -21.09 -15.32
CA ALA A 131 4.42 -22.14 -15.13
C ALA A 131 5.83 -21.58 -14.92
N GLY A 132 6.02 -20.26 -15.06
CA GLY A 132 7.30 -19.57 -14.91
C GLY A 132 7.37 -18.70 -13.65
N THR A 133 7.99 -17.53 -13.77
CA THR A 133 8.02 -16.48 -12.74
C THR A 133 7.15 -15.31 -13.18
N LEU A 134 6.10 -15.01 -12.43
CA LEU A 134 5.18 -13.90 -12.69
C LEU A 134 5.21 -12.89 -11.54
N PHE A 135 5.44 -11.63 -11.89
CA PHE A 135 5.19 -10.47 -11.04
C PHE A 135 3.96 -9.74 -11.57
N LEU A 136 2.86 -9.76 -10.81
CA LEU A 136 1.62 -9.04 -11.13
C LEU A 136 1.47 -7.87 -10.16
N GLN A 137 1.37 -6.65 -10.70
CA GLN A 137 1.33 -5.43 -9.91
C GLN A 137 0.23 -4.46 -10.37
N ASN A 138 -0.42 -3.75 -9.44
CA ASN A 138 -1.38 -2.67 -9.75
C ASN A 138 -2.45 -3.09 -10.76
N SER A 139 -2.96 -4.31 -10.63
CA SER A 139 -3.77 -4.96 -11.66
C SER A 139 -5.06 -5.53 -11.10
N THR A 140 -6.08 -5.64 -11.95
CA THR A 140 -7.37 -6.21 -11.59
C THR A 140 -7.62 -7.47 -12.41
N ILE A 141 -8.01 -8.57 -11.75
CA ILE A 141 -8.56 -9.76 -12.41
C ILE A 141 -9.94 -10.02 -11.84
N GLN A 142 -10.96 -9.94 -12.69
CA GLN A 142 -12.34 -10.01 -12.24
C GLN A 142 -13.18 -10.98 -13.06
N SER A 143 -14.20 -11.58 -12.43
CA SER A 143 -15.21 -12.40 -13.11
C SER A 143 -14.62 -13.53 -13.97
N SER A 144 -13.42 -14.00 -13.65
CA SER A 144 -12.78 -15.09 -14.40
C SER A 144 -13.31 -16.43 -13.90
N ARG A 145 -13.80 -17.26 -14.82
CA ARG A 145 -14.29 -18.60 -14.51
C ARG A 145 -13.39 -19.65 -15.15
N TRP A 146 -12.94 -20.63 -14.35
CA TRP A 146 -12.17 -21.77 -14.84
C TRP A 146 -12.70 -23.10 -14.30
N SER A 147 -13.14 -23.99 -15.19
CA SER A 147 -13.65 -25.33 -14.83
C SER A 147 -12.61 -26.44 -14.96
N GLY A 148 -11.37 -26.12 -15.38
CA GLY A 148 -10.31 -27.14 -15.49
C GLY A 148 -9.85 -27.64 -14.12
N ALA A 149 -9.35 -28.89 -14.08
CA ALA A 149 -8.94 -29.58 -12.86
C ALA A 149 -7.85 -28.85 -12.06
N ASP A 150 -6.95 -28.12 -12.72
CA ASP A 150 -5.82 -27.40 -12.11
C ASP A 150 -6.21 -26.08 -11.38
N GLY A 151 -7.51 -25.78 -11.25
CA GLY A 151 -8.00 -24.73 -10.35
C GLY A 151 -7.61 -23.28 -10.70
N GLY A 152 -7.81 -22.35 -9.76
CA GLY A 152 -7.36 -20.97 -9.81
C GLY A 152 -8.17 -20.10 -10.77
N GLY A 153 -9.40 -19.72 -10.44
CA GLY A 153 -10.29 -18.97 -11.35
C GLY A 153 -9.63 -17.73 -11.95
N ALA A 154 -8.91 -16.95 -11.13
CA ALA A 154 -8.08 -15.83 -11.57
C ALA A 154 -6.69 -16.30 -12.04
N ILE A 155 -5.96 -17.06 -11.22
CA ILE A 155 -4.57 -17.44 -11.51
C ILE A 155 -4.30 -18.88 -11.09
N SER A 156 -3.71 -19.68 -11.98
CA SER A 156 -3.11 -20.97 -11.63
C SER A 156 -1.58 -20.84 -11.65
N ASN A 157 -0.94 -20.96 -10.49
CA ASN A 157 0.52 -21.07 -10.36
C ASN A 157 0.88 -22.57 -10.33
N SER A 158 1.14 -23.12 -11.51
CA SER A 158 0.84 -24.51 -11.83
C SER A 158 1.98 -25.50 -11.60
N LEU A 159 3.22 -25.07 -11.43
CA LEU A 159 4.37 -25.94 -11.17
C LEU A 159 4.91 -25.76 -9.76
N SER A 160 5.57 -26.77 -9.21
CA SER A 160 6.28 -26.63 -7.93
C SER A 160 7.46 -25.64 -8.03
N SER A 161 8.01 -25.45 -9.23
CA SER A 161 9.07 -24.48 -9.53
C SER A 161 8.56 -23.08 -9.90
N SER A 162 7.24 -22.90 -10.09
CA SER A 162 6.72 -21.61 -10.54
C SER A 162 6.62 -20.61 -9.38
N VAL A 163 6.93 -19.35 -9.68
CA VAL A 163 6.95 -18.26 -8.71
C VAL A 163 5.90 -17.23 -9.11
N LEU A 164 5.04 -16.86 -8.17
CA LEU A 164 4.02 -15.84 -8.35
C LEU A 164 4.12 -14.79 -7.24
N THR A 165 4.29 -13.53 -7.63
CA THR A 165 4.16 -12.38 -6.73
C THR A 165 2.97 -11.55 -7.19
N VAL A 166 2.01 -11.34 -6.29
CA VAL A 166 0.82 -10.50 -6.52
C VAL A 166 0.89 -9.33 -5.55
N SER A 167 1.00 -8.11 -6.08
CA SER A 167 1.17 -6.90 -5.27
C SER A 167 0.24 -5.78 -5.70
N TYR A 168 -0.47 -5.15 -4.77
CA TYR A 168 -1.38 -4.03 -5.09
C TYR A 168 -2.46 -4.42 -6.13
N CYS A 169 -2.95 -5.64 -6.06
CA CYS A 169 -3.93 -6.14 -7.02
C CYS A 169 -5.33 -6.27 -6.40
N VAL A 170 -6.32 -6.37 -7.27
CA VAL A 170 -7.69 -6.74 -6.91
C VAL A 170 -8.08 -7.99 -7.69
N LEU A 171 -8.33 -9.09 -6.99
CA LEU A 171 -8.85 -10.33 -7.55
C LEU A 171 -10.27 -10.53 -7.04
N GLU A 172 -11.26 -10.20 -7.86
CA GLU A 172 -12.65 -10.12 -7.43
C GLU A 172 -13.62 -10.99 -8.25
N GLY A 173 -14.53 -11.67 -7.57
CA GLY A 173 -15.61 -12.40 -8.25
C GLY A 173 -15.12 -13.52 -9.19
N ASN A 174 -13.91 -14.04 -8.99
CA ASN A 174 -13.37 -15.13 -9.80
C ASN A 174 -13.85 -16.48 -9.26
N SER A 175 -13.99 -17.47 -10.14
CA SER A 175 -14.55 -18.76 -9.75
C SER A 175 -13.83 -19.95 -10.39
N ALA A 176 -13.69 -21.01 -9.59
CA ALA A 176 -13.28 -22.34 -10.03
C ALA A 176 -14.36 -23.35 -9.60
N PRO A 177 -15.44 -23.53 -10.38
CA PRO A 177 -16.60 -24.28 -9.92
C PRO A 177 -16.29 -25.74 -9.56
N ASP A 178 -15.48 -26.39 -10.39
CA ASP A 178 -15.07 -27.80 -10.26
C ASP A 178 -13.62 -27.96 -9.82
N GLY A 179 -12.87 -26.86 -9.77
CA GLY A 179 -11.45 -26.78 -9.45
C GLY A 179 -11.17 -26.24 -8.05
N LEU A 180 -9.90 -26.30 -7.66
CA LEU A 180 -9.40 -25.77 -6.38
C LEU A 180 -9.05 -24.29 -6.50
N GLY A 181 -9.19 -23.47 -5.47
CA GLY A 181 -8.76 -22.06 -5.56
C GLY A 181 -9.68 -21.21 -6.44
N GLY A 182 -10.73 -20.60 -5.88
CA GLY A 182 -11.64 -19.74 -6.66
C GLY A 182 -10.93 -18.52 -7.24
N GLY A 183 -10.00 -17.93 -6.48
CA GLY A 183 -9.08 -16.91 -6.96
C GLY A 183 -7.79 -17.53 -7.50
N ILE A 184 -6.96 -18.05 -6.60
CA ILE A 184 -5.61 -18.56 -6.92
C ILE A 184 -5.48 -20.03 -6.54
N PHE A 185 -4.92 -20.82 -7.44
CA PHE A 185 -4.36 -22.13 -7.13
C PHE A 185 -2.84 -22.03 -7.11
N ASN A 186 -2.19 -22.49 -6.03
CA ASN A 186 -0.74 -22.43 -5.87
C ASN A 186 -0.12 -23.80 -5.64
N ARG A 187 0.72 -24.25 -6.58
CA ARG A 187 1.60 -25.42 -6.42
C ARG A 187 3.05 -25.05 -6.11
N GLY A 188 3.50 -23.86 -6.52
CA GLY A 188 4.86 -23.37 -6.31
C GLY A 188 4.97 -22.36 -5.18
N LYS A 189 5.72 -21.28 -5.40
CA LYS A 189 5.88 -20.18 -4.44
C LYS A 189 4.93 -19.03 -4.77
N LEU A 190 4.13 -18.61 -3.80
CA LEU A 190 3.22 -17.48 -3.89
C LEU A 190 3.52 -16.44 -2.80
N THR A 191 3.67 -15.18 -3.21
CA THR A 191 3.69 -14.02 -2.31
C THR A 191 2.55 -13.07 -2.67
N VAL A 192 1.71 -12.74 -1.68
CA VAL A 192 0.57 -11.82 -1.83
C VAL A 192 0.79 -10.63 -0.91
N ASN A 193 0.93 -9.43 -1.47
CA ASN A 193 1.19 -8.20 -0.72
C ASN A 193 0.14 -7.15 -1.07
N ASN A 194 -0.41 -6.45 -0.08
CA ASN A 194 -1.27 -5.27 -0.31
C ASN A 194 -2.39 -5.55 -1.34
N THR A 195 -2.96 -6.76 -1.31
CA THR A 195 -3.88 -7.24 -2.35
C THR A 195 -5.23 -7.55 -1.73
N VAL A 196 -6.29 -7.28 -2.49
CA VAL A 196 -7.67 -7.63 -2.10
C VAL A 196 -8.11 -8.85 -2.91
N LEU A 197 -8.52 -9.90 -2.21
CA LEU A 197 -9.19 -11.07 -2.78
C LEU A 197 -10.63 -11.09 -2.24
N SER A 198 -11.59 -10.72 -3.09
CA SER A 198 -12.98 -10.54 -2.71
C SER A 198 -13.96 -11.37 -3.53
N GLY A 199 -14.95 -11.98 -2.89
CA GLY A 199 -16.04 -12.66 -3.61
C GLY A 199 -15.61 -13.80 -4.52
N ASN A 200 -14.43 -14.39 -4.31
CA ASN A 200 -13.95 -15.51 -5.13
C ASN A 200 -14.55 -16.83 -4.64
N ALA A 201 -14.79 -17.77 -5.56
CA ALA A 201 -15.55 -18.98 -5.25
C ALA A 201 -14.97 -20.28 -5.83
N ALA A 202 -14.72 -21.26 -4.97
CA ALA A 202 -14.50 -22.66 -5.35
C ALA A 202 -15.76 -23.47 -5.00
N THR A 203 -16.79 -23.41 -5.85
CA THR A 203 -18.18 -23.71 -5.44
C THR A 203 -18.44 -25.14 -5.00
N THR A 204 -17.73 -26.13 -5.55
CA THR A 204 -17.86 -27.55 -5.16
C THR A 204 -16.64 -28.10 -4.42
N ARG A 205 -15.60 -27.27 -4.31
CA ARG A 205 -14.25 -27.64 -3.87
C ARG A 205 -13.78 -26.71 -2.74
N SER A 206 -12.48 -26.54 -2.58
CA SER A 206 -11.88 -25.88 -1.43
C SER A 206 -10.98 -24.72 -1.84
N GLY A 207 -10.69 -23.82 -0.89
CA GLY A 207 -9.91 -22.61 -1.12
C GLY A 207 -10.71 -21.60 -1.94
N GLY A 208 -11.67 -20.92 -1.33
CA GLY A 208 -12.51 -19.97 -2.06
C GLY A 208 -11.70 -18.82 -2.65
N ALA A 209 -10.78 -18.24 -1.88
CA ALA A 209 -9.79 -17.30 -2.41
C ALA A 209 -8.54 -18.04 -2.91
N ILE A 210 -7.83 -18.75 -2.02
CA ILE A 210 -6.57 -19.41 -2.37
C ILE A 210 -6.57 -20.87 -1.89
N TYR A 211 -6.12 -21.75 -2.78
CA TYR A 211 -5.74 -23.11 -2.44
C TYR A 211 -4.22 -23.28 -2.58
N ASN A 212 -3.55 -23.63 -1.49
CA ASN A 212 -2.10 -23.75 -1.40
C ASN A 212 -1.63 -25.19 -1.22
N LEU A 213 -0.73 -25.63 -2.09
CA LEU A 213 0.06 -26.87 -1.99
C LEU A 213 1.55 -26.60 -1.78
N GLY A 214 2.02 -25.36 -1.98
CA GLY A 214 3.43 -25.00 -1.91
C GLY A 214 3.72 -24.00 -0.78
N ALA A 215 4.58 -23.03 -1.06
CA ALA A 215 4.92 -21.97 -0.12
C ALA A 215 4.06 -20.72 -0.37
N LEU A 216 3.38 -20.25 0.67
CA LEU A 216 2.54 -19.05 0.63
C LEU A 216 2.96 -18.05 1.71
N THR A 217 3.22 -16.82 1.29
CA THR A 217 3.37 -15.65 2.18
C THR A 217 2.31 -14.62 1.84
N VAL A 218 1.59 -14.14 2.85
CA VAL A 218 0.53 -13.14 2.73
C VAL A 218 0.83 -11.99 3.69
N ASN A 219 0.96 -10.77 3.15
CA ASN A 219 1.20 -9.57 3.94
C ASN A 219 0.20 -8.48 3.59
N ASN A 220 -0.27 -7.75 4.60
CA ASN A 220 -1.00 -6.49 4.41
C ASN A 220 -2.20 -6.64 3.46
N SER A 221 -2.87 -7.78 3.45
CA SER A 221 -3.86 -8.14 2.42
C SER A 221 -5.25 -8.33 3.02
N THR A 222 -6.29 -8.29 2.17
CA THR A 222 -7.67 -8.50 2.59
C THR A 222 -8.30 -9.67 1.84
N PHE A 223 -8.88 -10.61 2.58
CA PHE A 223 -9.66 -11.73 2.06
C PHE A 223 -11.09 -11.58 2.57
N THR A 224 -12.02 -11.18 1.70
CA THR A 224 -13.39 -10.87 2.11
C THR A 224 -14.45 -11.53 1.26
N GLY A 225 -15.48 -12.12 1.89
CA GLY A 225 -16.63 -12.63 1.15
C GLY A 225 -16.33 -13.80 0.20
N ASN A 226 -15.23 -14.52 0.39
CA ASN A 226 -14.88 -15.66 -0.46
C ASN A 226 -15.63 -16.93 -0.02
N LEU A 227 -15.90 -17.83 -0.96
CA LEU A 227 -16.76 -19.00 -0.78
C LEU A 227 -16.06 -20.30 -1.19
N ALA A 228 -16.07 -21.30 -0.31
CA ALA A 228 -15.68 -22.67 -0.63
C ALA A 228 -16.85 -23.66 -0.44
N GLY A 229 -17.02 -24.57 -1.39
CA GLY A 229 -17.97 -25.68 -1.31
C GLY A 229 -17.60 -26.78 -0.32
N ARG A 230 -16.36 -26.79 0.18
CA ARG A 230 -15.88 -27.76 1.17
C ARG A 230 -15.11 -27.08 2.31
N TYR A 231 -13.86 -26.68 2.11
CA TYR A 231 -13.03 -26.18 3.20
C TYR A 231 -12.24 -24.93 2.80
N GLY A 232 -11.96 -24.05 3.77
CA GLY A 232 -11.15 -22.85 3.52
C GLY A 232 -11.86 -21.84 2.63
N GLY A 233 -12.88 -21.16 3.16
CA GLY A 233 -13.63 -20.15 2.40
C GLY A 233 -12.72 -19.02 1.90
N GLY A 234 -11.85 -18.53 2.77
CA GLY A 234 -10.73 -17.68 2.37
C GLY A 234 -9.57 -18.51 1.85
N LEU A 235 -8.86 -19.19 2.76
CA LEU A 235 -7.56 -19.82 2.48
C LEU A 235 -7.60 -21.31 2.83
N LYS A 236 -6.97 -22.15 1.99
CA LYS A 236 -6.69 -23.55 2.31
C LYS A 236 -5.22 -23.90 2.13
N ASN A 237 -4.65 -24.60 3.10
CA ASN A 237 -3.29 -25.13 3.09
C ASN A 237 -3.33 -26.66 3.12
N ASP A 238 -2.91 -27.35 2.05
CA ASP A 238 -3.20 -28.77 1.85
C ASP A 238 -2.05 -29.59 1.25
N ASP A 239 -0.89 -29.55 1.90
CA ASP A 239 0.21 -30.50 1.70
C ASP A 239 1.03 -30.56 3.00
N ALA A 240 1.63 -31.70 3.34
CA ALA A 240 2.45 -31.82 4.55
C ALA A 240 3.70 -30.91 4.52
N SER A 241 4.20 -30.62 3.32
CA SER A 241 5.32 -29.69 3.08
C SER A 241 4.88 -28.25 2.83
N ALA A 242 3.57 -27.99 2.67
CA ALA A 242 3.07 -26.64 2.41
C ALA A 242 3.26 -25.73 3.63
N THR A 243 3.69 -24.51 3.36
CA THR A 243 3.84 -23.45 4.37
C THR A 243 2.92 -22.29 4.03
N MET A 244 2.29 -21.72 5.05
CA MET A 244 1.45 -20.54 4.94
C MET A 244 1.79 -19.58 6.07
N THR A 245 2.36 -18.41 5.74
CA THR A 245 2.61 -17.33 6.69
C THR A 245 1.73 -16.14 6.37
N ILE A 246 0.99 -15.64 7.35
CA ILE A 246 0.03 -14.55 7.23
C ILE A 246 0.39 -13.46 8.24
N THR A 247 0.61 -12.24 7.75
CA THR A 247 1.01 -11.10 8.58
C THR A 247 0.16 -9.87 8.22
N ASN A 248 -0.29 -9.11 9.23
CA ASN A 248 -1.00 -7.83 9.05
C ASN A 248 -2.20 -7.92 8.09
N THR A 249 -2.91 -9.05 8.11
CA THR A 249 -3.92 -9.38 7.09
C THR A 249 -5.30 -9.50 7.73
N THR A 250 -6.32 -9.11 6.97
CA THR A 250 -7.72 -9.21 7.39
C THR A 250 -8.43 -10.27 6.59
N ILE A 251 -8.98 -11.26 7.28
CA ILE A 251 -9.73 -12.38 6.71
C ILE A 251 -11.12 -12.32 7.31
N ASN A 252 -12.08 -11.79 6.56
CA ASN A 252 -13.39 -11.52 7.08
C ASN A 252 -14.53 -11.99 6.17
N ALA A 253 -15.69 -12.32 6.76
CA ALA A 253 -16.89 -12.67 6.00
C ALA A 253 -16.70 -13.80 4.97
N ASN A 254 -15.69 -14.65 5.12
CA ASN A 254 -15.46 -15.78 4.23
C ASN A 254 -16.27 -16.99 4.72
N THR A 255 -16.78 -17.79 3.79
CA THR A 255 -17.67 -18.90 4.09
C THR A 255 -17.18 -20.20 3.47
N ALA A 256 -17.23 -21.26 4.25
CA ALA A 256 -17.03 -22.63 3.77
C ALA A 256 -18.30 -23.42 4.07
N GLN A 257 -18.74 -24.24 3.12
CA GLN A 257 -19.83 -25.18 3.39
C GLN A 257 -19.42 -26.20 4.44
N GLY A 258 -18.19 -26.72 4.45
CA GLY A 258 -17.64 -27.52 5.55
C GLY A 258 -17.05 -26.63 6.64
N GLY A 259 -15.77 -26.79 6.95
CA GLY A 259 -15.10 -26.04 8.00
C GLY A 259 -13.92 -25.16 7.54
N GLY A 260 -13.50 -24.25 8.42
CA GLY A 260 -12.50 -23.22 8.11
C GLY A 260 -13.08 -22.17 7.18
N GLY A 261 -14.11 -21.44 7.62
CA GLY A 261 -14.70 -20.36 6.84
C GLY A 261 -13.65 -19.33 6.42
N GLY A 262 -12.81 -18.92 7.37
CA GLY A 262 -11.63 -18.10 7.09
C GLY A 262 -10.49 -18.92 6.52
N ILE A 263 -9.90 -19.79 7.34
CA ILE A 263 -8.72 -20.60 7.00
C ILE A 263 -8.97 -22.07 7.32
N ASN A 264 -8.55 -22.95 6.41
CA ASN A 264 -8.38 -24.37 6.68
C ASN A 264 -6.91 -24.76 6.52
N ASN A 265 -6.28 -25.19 7.61
CA ASN A 265 -4.99 -25.88 7.58
C ASN A 265 -5.22 -27.38 7.64
N GLU A 266 -5.13 -28.05 6.50
CA GLU A 266 -5.40 -29.49 6.39
C GLU A 266 -4.21 -30.29 6.93
N SER A 267 -3.01 -30.08 6.40
CA SER A 267 -1.82 -30.89 6.71
C SER A 267 -0.50 -30.12 6.84
N GLY A 268 -0.46 -28.85 6.44
CA GLY A 268 0.80 -28.07 6.39
C GLY A 268 1.10 -27.25 7.63
N THR A 269 2.10 -26.38 7.53
CA THR A 269 2.46 -25.42 8.60
C THR A 269 1.78 -24.08 8.35
N LEU A 270 1.04 -23.59 9.34
CA LEU A 270 0.40 -22.27 9.33
C LEU A 270 0.95 -21.37 10.45
N THR A 271 1.32 -20.16 10.08
CA THR A 271 1.72 -19.10 11.01
C THR A 271 0.90 -17.85 10.75
N VAL A 272 0.28 -17.30 11.80
CA VAL A 272 -0.56 -16.09 11.73
C VAL A 272 -0.08 -15.07 12.75
N TYR A 273 0.29 -13.87 12.27
CA TYR A 273 0.79 -12.76 13.07
C TYR A 273 0.01 -11.47 12.79
N ASN A 274 -0.25 -10.67 13.83
CA ASN A 274 -0.81 -9.32 13.68
C ASN A 274 -2.05 -9.26 12.77
N SER A 275 -2.85 -10.33 12.75
CA SER A 275 -3.91 -10.49 11.75
C SER A 275 -5.28 -10.59 12.42
N THR A 276 -6.31 -10.21 11.66
CA THR A 276 -7.70 -10.22 12.13
C THR A 276 -8.50 -11.25 11.32
N LEU A 277 -9.05 -12.26 12.00
CA LEU A 277 -9.99 -13.23 11.45
C LEU A 277 -11.36 -12.96 12.05
N SER A 278 -12.26 -12.35 11.29
CA SER A 278 -13.54 -11.89 11.83
C SER A 278 -14.76 -12.25 10.99
N ALA A 279 -15.87 -12.64 11.61
CA ALA A 279 -17.13 -12.88 10.89
C ALA A 279 -17.06 -13.95 9.79
N ASN A 280 -16.12 -14.88 9.87
CA ASN A 280 -16.07 -16.02 8.94
C ASN A 280 -17.00 -17.15 9.40
N GLY A 281 -17.53 -17.92 8.45
CA GLY A 281 -18.59 -18.90 8.70
C GLY A 281 -18.31 -20.31 8.16
N ALA A 282 -18.60 -21.33 8.96
CA ALA A 282 -18.63 -22.74 8.58
C ALA A 282 -20.08 -23.25 8.60
N LEU A 283 -20.68 -23.50 7.44
CA LEU A 283 -22.15 -23.59 7.29
C LEU A 283 -22.74 -25.01 7.36
N SER A 284 -21.91 -26.07 7.35
CA SER A 284 -22.42 -27.45 7.21
C SER A 284 -23.21 -27.87 8.44
N ALA A 285 -24.38 -28.46 8.21
CA ALA A 285 -25.12 -29.20 9.23
C ALA A 285 -24.70 -30.67 9.41
N VAL A 286 -23.80 -31.17 8.56
CA VAL A 286 -23.37 -32.58 8.56
C VAL A 286 -21.93 -32.73 9.05
N ILE A 287 -21.06 -31.80 8.65
CA ILE A 287 -19.65 -31.80 9.00
C ILE A 287 -19.47 -31.16 10.37
N THR A 288 -18.86 -31.88 11.32
CA THR A 288 -18.80 -31.46 12.74
C THR A 288 -17.54 -30.67 13.10
N ASP A 289 -16.56 -30.58 12.21
CA ASP A 289 -15.29 -29.86 12.42
C ASP A 289 -15.29 -28.43 11.87
N GLY A 290 -16.20 -27.61 12.40
CA GLY A 290 -16.57 -26.28 11.93
C GLY A 290 -15.44 -25.27 11.82
N GLY A 291 -14.87 -24.82 12.95
CA GLY A 291 -13.75 -23.87 12.95
C GLY A 291 -14.03 -22.62 12.12
N GLY A 292 -15.14 -21.91 12.37
CA GLY A 292 -15.65 -20.84 11.50
C GLY A 292 -14.58 -19.84 11.05
N GLY A 293 -13.69 -19.47 11.97
CA GLY A 293 -12.48 -18.71 11.65
C GLY A 293 -11.36 -19.59 11.11
N LEU A 294 -10.95 -20.58 11.89
CA LEU A 294 -9.82 -21.46 11.61
C LEU A 294 -10.13 -22.93 11.90
N ARG A 295 -9.93 -23.79 10.91
CA ARG A 295 -9.97 -25.25 11.06
C ARG A 295 -8.58 -25.84 10.86
N ILE A 296 -8.09 -26.57 11.86
CA ILE A 296 -6.82 -27.29 11.84
C ILE A 296 -7.13 -28.78 11.88
N ARG A 297 -6.77 -29.55 10.84
CA ARG A 297 -7.03 -31.00 10.82
C ARG A 297 -5.84 -31.82 11.28
N ALA A 298 -4.71 -31.73 10.59
CA ALA A 298 -3.48 -32.46 10.91
C ALA A 298 -2.20 -31.61 10.83
N GLY A 299 -2.30 -30.36 10.35
CA GLY A 299 -1.16 -29.45 10.24
C GLY A 299 -0.77 -28.76 11.55
N THR A 300 0.43 -28.21 11.62
CA THR A 300 0.89 -27.39 12.77
C THR A 300 0.41 -25.96 12.60
N THR A 301 0.06 -25.29 13.71
CA THR A 301 -0.42 -23.90 13.63
C THR A 301 0.05 -23.06 14.80
N THR A 302 0.61 -21.89 14.48
CA THR A 302 0.99 -20.86 15.45
C THR A 302 0.22 -19.57 15.17
N VAL A 303 -0.43 -19.02 16.19
CA VAL A 303 -1.12 -17.72 16.15
C VAL A 303 -0.51 -16.83 17.23
N LEU A 304 0.09 -15.70 16.86
CA LEU A 304 0.59 -14.71 17.81
C LEU A 304 0.05 -13.32 17.50
N ASN A 305 -0.19 -12.51 18.53
CA ASN A 305 -0.60 -11.12 18.41
C ASN A 305 -1.74 -10.95 17.40
N SER A 306 -2.80 -11.76 17.49
CA SER A 306 -3.86 -11.80 16.47
C SER A 306 -5.25 -11.76 17.09
N THR A 307 -6.26 -11.40 16.30
CA THR A 307 -7.65 -11.22 16.75
C THR A 307 -8.57 -12.16 15.97
N ILE A 308 -9.16 -13.15 16.64
CA ILE A 308 -10.09 -14.13 16.05
C ILE A 308 -11.45 -13.97 16.72
N VAL A 309 -12.38 -13.25 16.09
CA VAL A 309 -13.63 -12.84 16.73
C VAL A 309 -14.85 -12.92 15.84
N ASN A 310 -16.06 -13.03 16.41
CA ASN A 310 -17.32 -13.05 15.66
C ASN A 310 -17.43 -14.15 14.58
N ASN A 311 -16.59 -15.18 14.60
CA ASN A 311 -16.67 -16.28 13.65
C ASN A 311 -17.74 -17.28 14.09
N THR A 312 -18.37 -17.95 13.12
CA THR A 312 -19.56 -18.77 13.36
C THR A 312 -19.45 -20.17 12.78
N ALA A 313 -19.97 -21.15 13.52
CA ALA A 313 -20.12 -22.55 13.11
C ALA A 313 -21.50 -23.06 13.55
N PRO A 314 -22.60 -22.54 12.98
CA PRO A 314 -23.95 -22.65 13.52
C PRO A 314 -24.50 -24.07 13.67
N SER A 315 -23.88 -25.06 13.02
CA SER A 315 -24.31 -26.46 13.07
C SER A 315 -23.17 -27.44 13.38
N SER A 316 -22.02 -26.93 13.86
CA SER A 316 -20.83 -27.72 14.14
C SER A 316 -20.09 -27.19 15.38
N ARG A 317 -18.79 -27.50 15.53
CA ARG A 317 -17.97 -27.18 16.71
C ARG A 317 -16.88 -26.16 16.40
N GLY A 318 -16.49 -25.39 17.41
CA GLY A 318 -15.38 -24.44 17.31
C GLY A 318 -15.74 -23.22 16.48
N GLY A 319 -16.53 -22.30 17.04
CA GLY A 319 -16.98 -21.11 16.29
C GLY A 319 -15.82 -20.29 15.74
N GLY A 320 -14.78 -20.13 16.57
CA GLY A 320 -13.53 -19.47 16.19
C GLY A 320 -12.55 -20.48 15.64
N VAL A 321 -12.19 -21.48 16.46
CA VAL A 321 -11.15 -22.46 16.13
C VAL A 321 -11.65 -23.88 16.37
N PHE A 322 -11.45 -24.74 15.38
CA PHE A 322 -11.47 -26.19 15.55
C PHE A 322 -10.05 -26.73 15.41
N ASN A 323 -9.57 -27.43 16.44
CA ASN A 323 -8.29 -28.12 16.42
C ASN A 323 -8.47 -29.64 16.46
N GLY A 324 -8.22 -30.33 15.35
CA GLY A 324 -8.08 -31.78 15.29
C GLY A 324 -6.63 -32.27 15.25
N SER A 325 -5.66 -31.34 15.22
CA SER A 325 -4.24 -31.62 15.03
C SER A 325 -3.47 -31.75 16.34
N LEU A 326 -2.31 -32.39 16.27
CA LEU A 326 -1.39 -32.54 17.40
C LEU A 326 -0.66 -31.25 17.80
N ASP A 327 -0.80 -30.11 17.11
CA ASP A 327 -0.08 -28.87 17.49
C ASP A 327 -0.80 -27.57 17.09
N PHE A 328 -1.60 -27.01 18.00
CA PHE A 328 -2.07 -25.62 17.91
C PHE A 328 -1.47 -24.79 19.05
N SER A 329 -0.67 -23.79 18.71
CA SER A 329 -0.06 -22.84 19.65
C SER A 329 -0.64 -21.44 19.49
N VAL A 330 -0.98 -20.78 20.61
CA VAL A 330 -1.52 -19.42 20.60
C VAL A 330 -0.93 -18.57 21.73
N GLY A 331 -0.65 -17.29 21.48
CA GLY A 331 -0.11 -16.35 22.48
C GLY A 331 -0.39 -14.89 22.11
N ASN A 332 -0.46 -14.00 23.09
CA ASN A 332 -0.80 -12.57 22.87
C ASN A 332 -2.05 -12.35 21.99
N SER A 333 -3.01 -13.26 21.98
CA SER A 333 -4.10 -13.23 21.00
C SER A 333 -5.49 -13.20 21.63
N VAL A 334 -6.44 -12.63 20.90
CA VAL A 334 -7.86 -12.59 21.29
C VAL A 334 -8.60 -13.68 20.53
N ILE A 335 -9.28 -14.59 21.24
CA ILE A 335 -10.23 -15.55 20.66
C ILE A 335 -11.55 -15.46 21.43
N ALA A 336 -12.41 -14.53 21.02
CA ALA A 336 -13.60 -14.11 21.78
C ALA A 336 -14.81 -13.84 20.87
N GLY A 337 -16.03 -13.89 21.42
CA GLY A 337 -17.26 -13.62 20.67
C GLY A 337 -17.51 -14.56 19.48
N ASN A 338 -16.92 -15.76 19.45
CA ASN A 338 -17.14 -16.73 18.39
C ASN A 338 -18.19 -17.77 18.81
N SER A 339 -19.11 -18.12 17.91
CA SER A 339 -20.29 -18.93 18.23
C SER A 339 -20.38 -20.25 17.42
N ALA A 340 -20.90 -21.30 18.04
CA ALA A 340 -21.17 -22.58 17.38
C ALA A 340 -22.39 -23.29 17.98
N ALA A 341 -22.98 -24.24 17.24
CA ALA A 341 -24.14 -25.02 17.71
C ALA A 341 -23.83 -25.85 18.95
N THR A 342 -22.66 -26.49 18.95
CA THR A 342 -22.19 -27.32 20.05
C THR A 342 -20.72 -27.01 20.30
N GLY A 343 -20.40 -26.57 21.51
CA GLY A 343 -19.02 -26.27 21.92
C GLY A 343 -18.58 -24.82 21.69
N ALA A 344 -17.93 -24.29 22.72
CA ALA A 344 -16.78 -23.39 22.75
C ALA A 344 -16.34 -22.64 21.46
N SER A 345 -15.94 -21.37 21.65
CA SER A 345 -15.16 -20.60 20.66
C SER A 345 -13.92 -21.36 20.15
N VAL A 346 -13.27 -22.17 20.99
CA VAL A 346 -12.19 -23.10 20.62
C VAL A 346 -12.56 -24.53 21.00
N TYR A 347 -12.66 -25.41 20.02
CA TYR A 347 -12.89 -26.84 20.23
C TYR A 347 -11.63 -27.65 19.92
N ASN A 348 -11.06 -28.32 20.91
CA ASN A 348 -9.93 -29.22 20.75
C ASN A 348 -10.42 -30.69 20.68
N SER A 349 -10.27 -31.32 19.52
CA SER A 349 -10.73 -32.67 19.22
C SER A 349 -9.57 -33.66 19.30
N ASN A 350 -9.12 -33.97 20.52
CA ASN A 350 -8.00 -34.88 20.81
C ASN A 350 -6.63 -34.40 20.27
N GLY A 351 -6.51 -33.12 19.91
CA GLY A 351 -5.26 -32.47 19.55
C GLY A 351 -4.46 -31.95 20.73
N VAL A 352 -3.26 -31.42 20.50
CA VAL A 352 -2.53 -30.63 21.52
C VAL A 352 -2.88 -29.16 21.35
N PHE A 353 -3.42 -28.58 22.41
CA PHE A 353 -3.61 -27.14 22.55
C PHE A 353 -2.52 -26.58 23.46
N LYS A 354 -1.72 -25.64 22.95
CA LYS A 354 -0.63 -24.99 23.66
C LYS A 354 -0.88 -23.48 23.75
N SER A 355 -1.45 -23.03 24.86
CA SER A 355 -1.38 -21.62 25.20
C SER A 355 0.06 -21.26 25.59
N ARG A 356 0.56 -20.17 25.02
CA ARG A 356 1.82 -19.51 25.38
C ARG A 356 1.60 -18.37 26.39
N GLY A 357 0.38 -18.24 26.94
CA GLY A 357 -0.01 -17.18 27.84
C GLY A 357 -0.43 -15.90 27.12
N HIS A 358 -0.95 -14.95 27.92
CA HIS A 358 -1.33 -13.61 27.48
C HIS A 358 -2.40 -13.59 26.39
N ASN A 359 -3.31 -14.58 26.40
CA ASN A 359 -4.47 -14.57 25.52
C ASN A 359 -5.72 -14.08 26.25
N VAL A 360 -6.69 -13.59 25.47
CA VAL A 360 -8.05 -13.31 25.96
C VAL A 360 -9.02 -14.27 25.28
N PHE A 361 -9.72 -15.08 26.07
CA PHE A 361 -10.66 -16.07 25.58
C PHE A 361 -12.11 -15.77 25.96
N GLY A 362 -13.01 -16.15 25.06
CA GLY A 362 -14.44 -16.20 25.33
C GLY A 362 -15.06 -14.84 25.65
N GLU A 363 -16.21 -14.85 26.33
CA GLU A 363 -16.95 -13.65 26.73
C GLU A 363 -17.94 -13.98 27.85
N ASN A 364 -18.42 -12.93 28.54
CA ASN A 364 -19.40 -13.03 29.63
C ASN A 364 -18.98 -14.01 30.74
N GLY A 365 -17.68 -14.06 31.05
CA GLY A 365 -17.11 -14.91 32.10
C GLY A 365 -16.96 -16.39 31.71
N VAL A 366 -17.27 -16.76 30.47
CA VAL A 366 -17.11 -18.12 29.95
C VAL A 366 -15.92 -18.16 29.00
N SER A 367 -14.95 -19.04 29.25
CA SER A 367 -13.72 -19.13 28.45
C SER A 367 -13.98 -19.52 26.99
N GLY A 368 -15.08 -20.22 26.72
CA GLY A 368 -15.35 -20.75 25.40
C GLY A 368 -14.24 -21.70 24.91
N LEU A 369 -13.60 -22.44 25.83
CA LEU A 369 -12.63 -23.50 25.53
C LEU A 369 -13.28 -24.87 25.79
N SER A 370 -13.02 -25.85 24.92
CA SER A 370 -13.43 -27.25 25.09
C SER A 370 -12.25 -28.18 24.86
N ASN A 371 -11.97 -29.06 25.83
CA ASN A 371 -10.77 -29.91 25.88
C ASN A 371 -9.45 -29.14 25.72
N ALA A 372 -9.45 -27.90 26.18
CA ALA A 372 -8.35 -26.96 26.17
C ALA A 372 -8.44 -26.14 27.46
N ASN A 373 -7.30 -25.69 27.98
CA ASN A 373 -7.23 -24.96 29.24
C ASN A 373 -6.43 -23.68 29.06
N THR A 374 -6.81 -22.65 29.80
CA THR A 374 -5.99 -21.46 29.99
C THR A 374 -4.73 -21.79 30.78
N VAL A 375 -3.67 -21.01 30.59
CA VAL A 375 -2.46 -21.04 31.41
C VAL A 375 -2.26 -19.69 32.12
N ALA A 376 -1.23 -19.58 32.95
CA ALA A 376 -0.88 -18.32 33.60
C ALA A 376 -0.67 -17.21 32.54
N GLY A 377 -1.22 -16.02 32.82
CA GLY A 377 -1.21 -14.89 31.90
C GLY A 377 -2.40 -14.84 30.93
N ASP A 378 -3.11 -15.95 30.71
CA ASP A 378 -4.39 -15.90 29.97
C ASP A 378 -5.50 -15.28 30.83
N SER A 379 -6.49 -14.68 30.17
CA SER A 379 -7.70 -14.16 30.80
C SER A 379 -8.97 -14.61 30.07
N VAL A 380 -10.07 -14.67 30.82
CA VAL A 380 -11.41 -14.87 30.28
C VAL A 380 -12.13 -13.53 30.32
N LEU A 381 -12.68 -13.11 29.18
CA LEU A 381 -13.33 -11.81 29.09
C LEU A 381 -14.59 -11.77 29.98
N PRO A 382 -14.68 -10.85 30.97
CA PRO A 382 -15.80 -10.84 31.91
C PRO A 382 -17.10 -10.31 31.28
N GLY A 383 -17.01 -9.48 30.24
CA GLY A 383 -18.17 -8.90 29.54
C GLY A 383 -18.29 -9.40 28.09
N ALA A 384 -19.20 -8.78 27.35
CA ALA A 384 -19.35 -9.03 25.91
C ALA A 384 -18.11 -8.57 25.12
N LEU A 385 -17.86 -9.16 23.95
CA LEU A 385 -16.73 -8.82 23.08
C LEU A 385 -16.47 -7.30 22.91
N GLY A 386 -17.55 -6.52 22.74
CA GLY A 386 -17.48 -5.07 22.53
C GLY A 386 -16.89 -4.28 23.70
N THR A 387 -16.64 -4.92 24.86
CA THR A 387 -15.93 -4.31 25.99
C THR A 387 -14.41 -4.40 25.87
N ALA A 388 -13.90 -5.24 24.97
CA ALA A 388 -12.45 -5.43 24.76
C ALA A 388 -11.98 -4.97 23.38
N VAL A 389 -12.76 -5.20 22.32
CA VAL A 389 -12.42 -4.78 20.95
C VAL A 389 -13.53 -3.96 20.31
N GLY A 390 -13.14 -2.92 19.57
CA GLY A 390 -14.04 -2.13 18.73
C GLY A 390 -14.48 -2.87 17.46
N PRO A 391 -15.33 -2.23 16.63
CA PRO A 391 -15.74 -2.79 15.34
C PRO A 391 -14.56 -2.91 14.38
N LEU A 392 -14.71 -3.80 13.39
CA LEU A 392 -13.78 -3.86 12.26
C LEU A 392 -13.90 -2.57 11.45
N ALA A 393 -12.85 -1.77 11.42
CA ALA A 393 -12.85 -0.43 10.84
C ALA A 393 -11.50 -0.07 10.21
N ASN A 394 -11.47 1.01 9.45
CA ASN A 394 -10.23 1.59 8.97
C ASN A 394 -9.58 2.40 10.11
N ASN A 395 -8.59 1.83 10.79
CA ASN A 395 -7.90 2.47 11.92
C ASN A 395 -6.49 2.98 11.56
N GLY A 396 -6.29 3.30 10.27
CA GLY A 396 -4.98 3.56 9.67
C GLY A 396 -4.25 2.24 9.42
N GLY A 397 -3.67 2.07 8.23
CA GLY A 397 -3.01 0.82 7.84
C GLY A 397 -3.49 0.30 6.47
N PRO A 398 -2.88 -0.79 5.98
CA PRO A 398 -3.24 -1.39 4.69
C PRO A 398 -4.54 -2.22 4.73
N THR A 399 -5.02 -2.60 5.92
CA THR A 399 -6.17 -3.47 6.11
C THR A 399 -7.07 -2.95 7.23
N LEU A 400 -8.34 -3.38 7.26
CA LEU A 400 -9.24 -3.05 8.36
C LEU A 400 -8.80 -3.80 9.63
N THR A 401 -8.83 -3.15 10.77
CA THR A 401 -8.43 -3.74 12.05
C THR A 401 -9.50 -3.48 13.13
N GLN A 402 -9.30 -4.05 14.31
CA GLN A 402 -10.13 -3.79 15.49
C GLN A 402 -9.25 -3.22 16.59
N LEU A 403 -9.55 -2.00 17.06
CA LEU A 403 -8.80 -1.39 18.15
C LEU A 403 -9.21 -2.00 19.50
N PRO A 404 -8.27 -2.23 20.42
CA PRO A 404 -8.54 -2.34 21.84
C PRO A 404 -9.44 -1.20 22.34
N VAL A 405 -10.43 -1.53 23.16
CA VAL A 405 -11.28 -0.54 23.84
C VAL A 405 -10.49 0.10 24.98
N ALA A 406 -10.58 1.42 25.11
CA ALA A 406 -9.88 2.17 26.16
C ALA A 406 -10.22 1.66 27.57
N GLY A 407 -9.19 1.41 28.39
CA GLY A 407 -9.34 0.82 29.72
C GLY A 407 -9.72 -0.67 29.71
N GLY A 408 -9.80 -1.29 28.54
CA GLY A 408 -10.07 -2.72 28.38
C GLY A 408 -8.86 -3.60 28.69
N PRO A 409 -9.08 -4.93 28.78
CA PRO A 409 -8.09 -5.89 29.26
C PRO A 409 -6.98 -6.21 28.25
N LEU A 410 -7.05 -5.65 27.04
CA LEU A 410 -6.07 -5.92 25.98
C LEU A 410 -4.85 -4.99 26.04
N ILE A 411 -5.05 -3.79 26.58
CA ILE A 411 -4.03 -2.74 26.61
C ILE A 411 -2.95 -3.11 27.62
N ASP A 412 -1.69 -3.09 27.19
CA ASP A 412 -0.50 -3.47 27.97
C ASP A 412 -0.63 -4.88 28.62
N GLY A 413 -1.45 -5.76 28.06
CA GLY A 413 -1.74 -7.09 28.63
C GLY A 413 -0.86 -8.22 28.09
N GLY A 414 -0.10 -7.96 27.02
CA GLY A 414 0.66 -8.95 26.28
C GLY A 414 2.09 -9.15 26.80
N ASP A 415 2.76 -10.18 26.27
CA ASP A 415 4.16 -10.47 26.55
C ASP A 415 5.10 -10.01 25.44
N ASN A 416 6.09 -9.20 25.80
CA ASN A 416 7.10 -8.68 24.89
C ASN A 416 7.96 -9.78 24.27
N ALA A 417 8.31 -10.82 25.03
CA ALA A 417 9.19 -11.88 24.53
C ALA A 417 8.50 -12.69 23.42
N LEU A 418 7.18 -12.92 23.54
CA LEU A 418 6.38 -13.51 22.47
C LEU A 418 6.39 -12.66 21.20
N ALA A 419 6.17 -11.35 21.29
CA ALA A 419 6.21 -10.45 20.14
C ALA A 419 7.60 -10.42 19.46
N GLN A 420 8.67 -10.38 20.26
CA GLN A 420 10.05 -10.44 19.77
C GLN A 420 10.36 -11.78 19.10
N SER A 421 9.85 -12.91 19.61
CA SER A 421 10.06 -14.24 19.02
C SER A 421 9.46 -14.37 17.61
N ALA A 422 8.48 -13.53 17.28
CA ALA A 422 7.86 -13.44 15.96
C ALA A 422 8.52 -12.37 15.06
N ALA A 423 9.59 -11.71 15.53
CA ALA A 423 10.29 -10.61 14.84
C ALA A 423 9.35 -9.44 14.44
N LEU A 424 8.35 -9.14 15.27
CA LEU A 424 7.36 -8.10 14.99
C LEU A 424 7.87 -6.74 15.46
N GLY A 425 8.26 -5.88 14.51
CA GLY A 425 8.64 -4.48 14.78
C GLY A 425 7.45 -3.52 14.80
N ALA A 426 6.38 -3.86 14.08
CA ALA A 426 5.16 -3.07 13.98
C ALA A 426 3.92 -3.92 14.29
N ASP A 427 2.80 -3.27 14.58
CA ASP A 427 1.48 -3.89 14.74
C ASP A 427 0.78 -4.19 13.40
N GLY A 428 -0.46 -4.66 13.45
CA GLY A 428 -1.28 -5.03 12.29
C GLY A 428 -1.57 -3.91 11.30
N ARG A 429 -1.25 -2.66 11.64
CA ARG A 429 -1.36 -1.51 10.73
C ARG A 429 -0.08 -1.28 9.94
N GLY A 430 1.01 -1.96 10.30
CA GLY A 430 2.25 -2.05 9.54
C GLY A 430 3.26 -0.93 9.80
N TYR A 431 2.87 0.18 10.44
CA TYR A 431 3.76 1.32 10.70
C TYR A 431 3.84 1.76 12.17
N ARG A 432 2.91 1.32 13.02
CA ARG A 432 2.97 1.63 14.45
C ARG A 432 3.83 0.59 15.16
N PRO A 433 4.75 0.97 16.07
CA PRO A 433 5.53 0.03 16.86
C PRO A 433 4.64 -1.02 17.52
N ARG A 434 5.12 -2.27 17.58
CA ARG A 434 4.39 -3.35 18.26
C ARG A 434 4.42 -3.24 19.78
N SER A 435 5.27 -2.39 20.34
CA SER A 435 5.30 -2.05 21.76
C SER A 435 5.29 -0.55 21.92
N VAL A 436 4.33 -0.03 22.68
CA VAL A 436 4.30 1.35 23.16
C VAL A 436 4.47 1.32 24.67
N ASN A 437 5.23 2.27 25.22
CA ASN A 437 5.55 2.33 26.66
C ASN A 437 6.24 1.07 27.24
N GLY A 438 6.79 0.19 26.38
CA GLY A 438 7.59 -0.95 26.80
C GLY A 438 6.79 -2.19 27.17
N VAL A 439 5.47 -2.23 26.93
CA VAL A 439 4.65 -3.44 26.96
C VAL A 439 3.97 -3.60 25.60
N VAL A 440 3.49 -4.80 25.26
CA VAL A 440 2.67 -5.04 24.05
C VAL A 440 1.24 -5.29 24.45
N ASP A 441 0.30 -4.88 23.62
CA ASP A 441 -1.11 -5.23 23.76
C ASP A 441 -1.38 -6.67 23.29
N ILE A 442 -2.45 -7.24 23.83
CA ILE A 442 -3.03 -8.49 23.33
C ILE A 442 -3.82 -8.20 22.04
N GLY A 443 -3.57 -8.99 21.00
CA GLY A 443 -4.28 -8.91 19.73
C GLY A 443 -3.47 -8.26 18.60
N ALA A 444 -4.16 -7.93 17.50
CA ALA A 444 -3.51 -7.54 16.25
C ALA A 444 -2.95 -6.11 16.25
N VAL A 445 -3.39 -5.27 17.16
CA VAL A 445 -3.12 -3.84 17.17
C VAL A 445 -2.50 -3.42 18.50
N GLU A 446 -1.62 -2.42 18.45
CA GLU A 446 -1.00 -1.76 19.61
C GLU A 446 -1.61 -0.36 19.80
N VAL A 447 -2.22 -0.07 20.93
CA VAL A 447 -2.71 1.26 21.28
C VAL A 447 -1.78 1.90 22.30
N GLY A 448 -1.73 3.22 22.25
CA GLY A 448 -0.84 3.99 23.10
C GLY A 448 -0.51 5.33 22.47
N ALA A 449 -0.14 6.28 23.33
CA ALA A 449 0.25 7.61 22.90
C ALA A 449 1.62 7.54 22.23
N LEU A 450 1.64 7.71 20.90
CA LEU A 450 2.83 8.15 20.18
C LEU A 450 2.70 9.66 19.96
N PRO A 451 3.81 10.41 19.89
CA PRO A 451 3.76 11.77 19.40
C PRO A 451 3.04 11.80 18.05
N ALA A 452 2.15 12.78 17.90
CA ALA A 452 1.30 12.97 16.73
C ALA A 452 2.10 12.95 15.43
N GLU A 453 3.27 13.58 15.46
CA GLU A 453 4.20 13.70 14.35
C GLU A 453 4.69 12.32 13.86
N GLN A 454 4.99 11.41 14.79
CA GLN A 454 5.45 10.07 14.45
C GLN A 454 4.33 9.26 13.80
N THR A 455 3.10 9.38 14.32
CA THR A 455 1.93 8.73 13.72
C THR A 455 1.72 9.21 12.29
N LEU A 456 1.86 10.52 12.04
CA LEU A 456 1.68 11.10 10.72
C LEU A 456 2.73 10.66 9.71
N ILE A 457 4.01 10.52 10.11
CA ILE A 457 5.05 10.01 9.20
C ILE A 457 4.63 8.62 8.68
N GLY A 458 4.32 7.69 9.58
CA GLY A 458 3.92 6.34 9.19
C GLY A 458 2.65 6.33 8.34
N HIS A 459 1.67 7.17 8.69
CA HIS A 459 0.45 7.36 7.92
C HIS A 459 0.73 7.81 6.48
N TYR A 460 1.61 8.79 6.25
CA TYR A 460 1.92 9.30 4.91
C TYR A 460 2.63 8.26 4.03
N TYR A 461 3.58 7.49 4.60
CA TYR A 461 4.17 6.36 3.90
C TYR A 461 3.10 5.32 3.51
N GLN A 462 2.18 5.02 4.43
CA GLN A 462 1.14 4.02 4.19
C GLN A 462 0.05 4.50 3.22
N SER A 463 -0.42 5.74 3.35
CA SER A 463 -1.51 6.27 2.53
C SER A 463 -1.07 6.64 1.12
N ILE A 464 0.17 7.11 0.96
CA ILE A 464 0.70 7.53 -0.34
C ILE A 464 1.46 6.38 -1.00
N LEU A 465 2.46 5.82 -0.32
CA LEU A 465 3.38 4.81 -0.87
C LEU A 465 2.95 3.37 -0.59
N SER A 466 1.95 3.16 0.27
CA SER A 466 1.38 1.85 0.59
C SER A 466 2.39 0.87 1.22
N ARG A 467 3.33 1.41 1.99
CA ARG A 467 4.29 0.65 2.78
C ARG A 467 4.59 1.34 4.10
N ALA A 468 5.24 0.61 5.00
CA ALA A 468 5.89 1.20 6.15
C ALA A 468 7.12 2.04 5.73
N PRO A 469 7.46 3.09 6.51
CA PRO A 469 8.74 3.77 6.36
C PRO A 469 9.89 2.81 6.67
N ASP A 470 10.95 2.88 5.86
CA ASP A 470 12.22 2.26 6.22
C ASP A 470 12.89 3.03 7.38
N PRO A 471 13.82 2.42 8.13
CA PRO A 471 14.45 3.06 9.28
C PRO A 471 15.12 4.41 8.97
N GLY A 472 15.70 4.56 7.77
CA GLY A 472 16.35 5.79 7.34
C GLY A 472 15.34 6.90 7.03
N GLY A 473 14.32 6.58 6.25
CA GLY A 473 13.22 7.48 5.93
C GLY A 473 12.47 7.96 7.19
N TRP A 474 12.18 7.05 8.11
CA TRP A 474 11.58 7.40 9.40
C TRP A 474 12.43 8.40 10.19
N ALA A 475 13.71 8.09 10.39
CA ALA A 475 14.63 8.95 11.14
C ALA A 475 14.84 10.33 10.48
N TYR A 476 14.88 10.37 9.14
CA TYR A 476 14.99 11.63 8.40
C TYR A 476 13.83 12.58 8.70
N TRP A 477 12.58 12.10 8.58
CA TRP A 477 11.42 12.96 8.80
C TRP A 477 11.24 13.36 10.26
N GLN A 478 11.59 12.48 11.21
CA GLN A 478 11.65 12.85 12.63
C GLN A 478 12.67 13.96 12.88
N GLY A 479 13.83 13.88 12.23
CA GLY A 479 14.87 14.91 12.28
C GLY A 479 14.39 16.24 11.71
N GLU A 480 13.71 16.22 10.56
CA GLU A 480 13.17 17.44 9.94
C GLU A 480 12.10 18.11 10.80
N VAL A 481 11.18 17.33 11.39
CA VAL A 481 10.18 17.84 12.34
C VAL A 481 10.87 18.52 13.53
N SER A 482 11.85 17.85 14.15
CA SER A 482 12.61 18.37 15.30
C SER A 482 13.38 19.65 14.93
N ARG A 483 13.97 19.68 13.73
CA ARG A 483 14.73 20.82 13.22
C ARG A 483 13.81 22.02 12.98
N LEU A 484 12.68 21.84 12.32
CA LEU A 484 11.72 22.92 12.09
C LEU A 484 11.20 23.50 13.40
N GLN A 485 10.89 22.64 14.38
CA GLN A 485 10.50 23.08 15.72
C GLN A 485 11.60 23.94 16.38
N GLY A 486 12.87 23.53 16.29
CA GLY A 486 14.01 24.29 16.80
C GLY A 486 14.24 25.64 16.09
N LEU A 487 13.75 25.78 14.85
CA LEU A 487 13.80 27.03 14.08
C LEU A 487 12.59 27.94 14.32
N GLY A 488 11.60 27.50 15.11
CA GLY A 488 10.33 28.20 15.27
C GLY A 488 9.48 28.18 13.99
N VAL A 489 9.70 27.20 13.12
CA VAL A 489 8.90 26.94 11.92
C VAL A 489 7.76 25.99 12.28
N ASP A 490 6.61 26.26 11.69
CA ASP A 490 5.42 25.44 11.80
C ASP A 490 5.71 24.03 11.28
N VAL A 491 5.69 23.05 12.19
CA VAL A 491 6.03 21.66 11.88
C VAL A 491 5.06 21.04 10.87
N GLN A 492 3.88 21.62 10.67
CA GLN A 492 2.97 21.23 9.59
C GLN A 492 3.63 21.33 8.21
N GLU A 493 4.59 22.24 8.03
CA GLU A 493 5.29 22.43 6.75
C GLU A 493 6.12 21.21 6.36
N ALA A 494 6.62 20.43 7.33
CA ALA A 494 7.30 19.16 7.05
C ALA A 494 6.37 18.16 6.34
N PHE A 495 5.13 18.03 6.83
CA PHE A 495 4.14 17.13 6.24
C PHE A 495 3.66 17.59 4.87
N ARG A 496 3.60 18.92 4.64
CA ARG A 496 3.24 19.46 3.32
C ARG A 496 4.32 19.16 2.27
N VAL A 497 5.59 19.28 2.64
CA VAL A 497 6.72 18.92 1.76
C VAL A 497 6.78 17.40 1.56
N MET A 498 6.60 16.61 2.62
CA MET A 498 6.59 15.15 2.55
C MET A 498 5.52 14.64 1.57
N ALA A 499 4.30 15.16 1.63
CA ALA A 499 3.25 14.82 0.68
C ALA A 499 3.65 15.18 -0.76
N GLY A 500 4.18 16.39 -0.98
CA GLY A 500 4.70 16.80 -2.30
C GLY A 500 5.72 15.81 -2.84
N TRP A 501 6.72 15.45 -2.03
CA TRP A 501 7.77 14.50 -2.40
C TRP A 501 7.20 13.12 -2.71
N PHE A 502 6.26 12.62 -1.91
CA PHE A 502 5.74 11.27 -2.10
C PHE A 502 4.83 11.19 -3.31
N PHE A 503 3.88 12.11 -3.49
CA PHE A 503 2.98 12.12 -4.64
C PHE A 503 3.70 12.39 -5.97
N GLU A 504 4.83 13.09 -5.95
CA GLU A 504 5.66 13.35 -7.13
C GLU A 504 6.81 12.34 -7.29
N SER A 505 6.95 11.37 -6.38
CA SER A 505 8.02 10.38 -6.44
C SER A 505 7.84 9.38 -7.59
N ALA A 506 8.96 8.86 -8.08
CA ALA A 506 8.96 7.72 -9.00
C ALA A 506 8.26 6.49 -8.40
N GLU A 507 8.33 6.31 -7.08
CA GLU A 507 7.66 5.22 -6.36
C GLU A 507 6.13 5.34 -6.46
N TYR A 508 5.57 6.52 -6.22
CA TYR A 508 4.13 6.74 -6.38
C TYR A 508 3.70 6.67 -7.84
N ALA A 509 4.50 7.24 -8.76
CA ALA A 509 4.23 7.16 -10.20
C ALA A 509 4.19 5.71 -10.69
N ALA A 510 5.05 4.83 -10.17
CA ALA A 510 5.07 3.40 -10.50
C ALA A 510 3.81 2.65 -10.05
N LYS A 511 2.98 3.22 -9.16
CA LYS A 511 1.65 2.67 -8.83
C LYS A 511 0.67 2.78 -10.00
N GLY A 512 0.93 3.65 -10.97
CA GLY A 512 0.06 3.84 -12.14
C GLY A 512 -1.35 4.29 -11.77
N THR A 513 -1.49 5.10 -10.71
CA THR A 513 -2.80 5.51 -10.19
C THR A 513 -3.53 6.40 -11.21
N GLY A 514 -4.76 6.03 -11.56
CA GLY A 514 -5.68 6.91 -12.30
C GLY A 514 -6.17 8.07 -11.42
N ASP A 515 -6.81 9.08 -12.02
CA ASP A 515 -7.20 10.30 -11.31
C ASP A 515 -8.15 10.05 -10.13
N GLY A 516 -9.08 9.10 -10.25
CA GLY A 516 -9.95 8.71 -9.14
C GLY A 516 -9.20 8.12 -7.95
N GLN A 517 -8.20 7.28 -8.20
CA GLN A 517 -7.36 6.72 -7.14
C GLN A 517 -6.45 7.79 -6.55
N TYR A 518 -5.88 8.67 -7.38
CA TYR A 518 -5.10 9.79 -6.92
C TYR A 518 -5.89 10.68 -5.95
N VAL A 519 -7.11 11.07 -6.31
CA VAL A 519 -7.99 11.85 -5.42
C VAL A 519 -8.31 11.07 -4.14
N THR A 520 -8.60 9.78 -4.24
CA THR A 520 -8.85 8.93 -3.06
C THR A 520 -7.64 8.90 -2.12
N ASP A 521 -6.42 8.79 -2.66
CA ASP A 521 -5.18 8.83 -1.88
C ASP A 521 -4.99 10.19 -1.19
N LEU A 522 -5.38 11.31 -1.82
CA LEU A 522 -5.38 12.64 -1.18
C LEU A 522 -6.34 12.68 0.02
N TYR A 523 -7.59 12.24 -0.13
CA TYR A 523 -8.56 12.22 0.98
C TYR A 523 -8.08 11.34 2.14
N ARG A 524 -7.55 10.15 1.85
CA ARG A 524 -7.01 9.25 2.87
C ARG A 524 -5.81 9.85 3.58
N THR A 525 -4.92 10.51 2.84
CA THR A 525 -3.72 11.13 3.40
C THR A 525 -4.07 12.30 4.32
N PHE A 526 -4.89 13.25 3.84
CA PHE A 526 -5.10 14.51 4.54
C PHE A 526 -6.27 14.51 5.52
N PHE A 527 -7.25 13.62 5.34
CA PHE A 527 -8.49 13.59 6.12
C PHE A 527 -8.80 12.22 6.75
N GLN A 528 -7.95 11.21 6.52
CA GLN A 528 -8.12 9.84 7.03
C GLN A 528 -9.49 9.22 6.70
N ARG A 529 -10.06 9.58 5.56
CA ARG A 529 -11.35 9.05 5.09
C ARG A 529 -11.36 8.88 3.59
N ASP A 530 -12.32 8.10 3.09
CA ASP A 530 -12.61 8.05 1.67
C ASP A 530 -13.37 9.33 1.24
N PRO A 531 -13.23 9.75 -0.04
CA PRO A 531 -14.07 10.82 -0.58
C PRO A 531 -15.53 10.37 -0.62
N ASP A 532 -16.46 11.29 -0.36
CA ASP A 532 -17.83 11.09 -0.80
C ASP A 532 -17.93 11.19 -2.33
N GLY A 533 -19.03 10.70 -2.90
CA GLY A 533 -19.21 10.68 -4.36
C GLY A 533 -19.17 12.07 -5.01
N GLY A 534 -19.64 13.11 -4.31
CA GLY A 534 -19.61 14.49 -4.82
C GLY A 534 -18.19 15.05 -4.85
N GLY A 535 -17.45 14.91 -3.75
CA GLY A 535 -16.06 15.31 -3.64
C GLY A 535 -15.15 14.61 -4.64
N LEU A 536 -15.34 13.30 -4.85
CA LEU A 536 -14.58 12.54 -5.85
C LEU A 536 -14.86 13.05 -7.27
N ASN A 537 -16.15 13.17 -7.63
CA ASN A 537 -16.56 13.60 -8.97
C ASN A 537 -16.08 15.01 -9.30
N TYR A 538 -16.10 15.92 -8.32
CA TYR A 538 -15.61 17.29 -8.49
C TYR A 538 -14.12 17.29 -8.90
N TRP A 539 -13.24 16.69 -8.09
CA TRP A 539 -11.80 16.73 -8.35
C TRP A 539 -11.39 15.96 -9.59
N VAL A 540 -11.97 14.78 -9.82
CA VAL A 540 -11.75 14.02 -11.06
C VAL A 540 -12.21 14.83 -12.28
N GLY A 541 -13.33 15.54 -12.17
CA GLY A 541 -13.81 16.45 -13.21
C GLY A 541 -12.87 17.63 -13.48
N GLN A 542 -12.21 18.18 -12.46
CA GLN A 542 -11.18 19.22 -12.63
C GLN A 542 -9.94 18.67 -13.35
N LEU A 543 -9.47 17.48 -12.96
CA LEU A 543 -8.32 16.81 -13.58
C LEU A 543 -8.61 16.49 -15.05
N ALA A 544 -9.81 15.99 -15.36
CA ALA A 544 -10.26 15.72 -16.73
C ALA A 544 -10.30 16.97 -17.63
N GLN A 545 -10.49 18.16 -17.05
CA GLN A 545 -10.43 19.44 -17.75
C GLN A 545 -9.01 20.03 -17.82
N GLY A 546 -8.00 19.22 -17.46
CA GLY A 546 -6.59 19.58 -17.56
C GLY A 546 -6.00 20.26 -16.32
N MET A 547 -6.71 20.30 -15.18
CA MET A 547 -6.09 20.75 -13.93
C MET A 547 -4.90 19.84 -13.61
N PRO A 548 -3.70 20.38 -13.33
CA PRO A 548 -2.58 19.55 -12.93
C PRO A 548 -2.83 18.89 -11.56
N ARG A 549 -2.40 17.64 -11.39
CA ARG A 549 -2.45 16.93 -10.11
C ARG A 549 -1.80 17.72 -8.97
N SER A 550 -0.67 18.38 -9.22
CA SER A 550 0.00 19.25 -8.24
C SER A 550 -0.90 20.38 -7.73
N VAL A 551 -1.69 21.00 -8.61
CA VAL A 551 -2.64 22.07 -8.23
C VAL A 551 -3.77 21.52 -7.36
N VAL A 552 -4.28 20.32 -7.67
CA VAL A 552 -5.25 19.63 -6.82
C VAL A 552 -4.62 19.31 -5.46
N LEU A 553 -3.41 18.75 -5.41
CA LEU A 553 -2.69 18.51 -4.16
C LEU A 553 -2.57 19.78 -3.30
N PHE A 554 -2.23 20.93 -3.90
CA PHE A 554 -2.14 22.19 -3.17
C PHE A 554 -3.49 22.59 -2.57
N SER A 555 -4.60 22.38 -3.28
CA SER A 555 -5.93 22.63 -2.72
C SER A 555 -6.22 21.81 -1.46
N PHE A 556 -5.74 20.57 -1.37
CA PHE A 556 -5.86 19.76 -0.15
C PHE A 556 -4.91 20.25 0.94
N LEU A 557 -3.64 20.45 0.60
CA LEU A 557 -2.60 20.91 1.53
C LEU A 557 -2.99 22.21 2.23
N PHE A 558 -3.69 23.11 1.56
CA PHE A 558 -4.07 24.41 2.13
C PHE A 558 -5.56 24.56 2.46
N SER A 559 -6.31 23.45 2.42
CA SER A 559 -7.70 23.47 2.85
C SER A 559 -7.81 23.83 4.33
N ALA A 560 -8.89 24.53 4.69
CA ALA A 560 -9.21 24.82 6.09
C ALA A 560 -9.45 23.53 6.89
N GLU A 561 -9.98 22.49 6.26
CA GLU A 561 -10.16 21.15 6.85
C GLU A 561 -8.82 20.55 7.26
N PHE A 562 -7.81 20.56 6.37
CA PHE A 562 -6.48 20.03 6.68
C PHE A 562 -5.79 20.86 7.77
N GLY A 563 -5.87 22.19 7.70
CA GLY A 563 -5.31 23.08 8.72
C GLY A 563 -5.92 22.82 10.11
N SER A 564 -7.24 22.66 10.18
CA SER A 564 -7.95 22.37 11.44
C SER A 564 -7.58 20.99 11.99
N TYR A 565 -7.52 19.99 11.11
CA TYR A 565 -7.11 18.63 11.47
C TYR A 565 -5.68 18.60 12.04
N MET A 566 -4.72 19.24 11.36
CA MET A 566 -3.32 19.30 11.81
C MET A 566 -3.17 20.08 13.12
N GLN A 567 -3.91 21.18 13.30
CA GLN A 567 -3.90 21.93 14.55
C GLN A 567 -4.49 21.12 15.72
N GLY A 568 -5.56 20.35 15.48
CA GLY A 568 -6.11 19.44 16.51
C GLY A 568 -5.13 18.35 16.92
N LEU A 569 -4.28 17.91 15.99
CA LEU A 569 -3.34 16.81 16.20
C LEU A 569 -1.99 17.27 16.78
N LEU A 570 -1.46 18.40 16.33
CA LEU A 570 -0.13 18.92 16.69
C LEU A 570 -0.19 20.07 17.71
N GLY A 571 -1.38 20.58 18.01
CA GLY A 571 -1.55 21.83 18.74
C GLY A 571 -1.26 23.06 17.87
N SER A 572 -1.11 24.22 18.52
CA SER A 572 -0.74 25.45 17.82
C SER A 572 0.77 25.47 17.57
N THR A 573 1.15 25.27 16.31
CA THR A 573 2.53 25.34 15.81
C THR A 573 2.74 26.57 14.94
N ALA A 574 1.90 27.59 15.09
CA ALA A 574 1.88 28.74 14.20
C ALA A 574 3.22 29.49 14.20
N SER A 575 3.68 29.85 13.00
CA SER A 575 4.87 30.67 12.81
C SER A 575 4.56 32.16 12.70
N ARG A 576 5.58 32.98 12.90
CA ARG A 576 5.54 34.38 12.44
C ARG A 576 5.38 34.46 10.92
N ALA A 577 4.80 35.55 10.45
CA ALA A 577 4.45 35.74 9.04
C ALA A 577 5.70 35.77 8.14
N GLU A 578 6.82 36.33 8.60
CA GLU A 578 8.07 36.31 7.81
C GLU A 578 8.65 34.90 7.69
N VAL A 579 8.45 34.06 8.72
CA VAL A 579 8.88 32.66 8.71
C VAL A 579 8.08 31.88 7.66
N TYR A 580 6.76 32.08 7.58
CA TYR A 580 5.95 31.50 6.51
C TYR A 580 6.39 31.96 5.13
N ALA A 581 6.73 33.25 4.94
CA ALA A 581 7.21 33.74 3.64
C ALA A 581 8.50 33.05 3.18
N VAL A 582 9.47 32.85 4.08
CA VAL A 582 10.71 32.11 3.76
C VAL A 582 10.38 30.66 3.38
N VAL A 583 9.61 29.96 4.21
CA VAL A 583 9.27 28.55 3.97
C VAL A 583 8.47 28.37 2.69
N ASP A 584 7.58 29.31 2.36
CA ASP A 584 6.80 29.27 1.13
C ASP A 584 7.64 29.44 -0.12
N PHE A 585 8.69 30.27 -0.08
CA PHE A 585 9.59 30.40 -1.22
C PHE A 585 10.43 29.13 -1.42
N TYR A 586 10.93 28.51 -0.36
CA TYR A 586 11.60 27.20 -0.47
C TYR A 586 10.66 26.12 -0.99
N ARG A 587 9.45 26.03 -0.44
CA ARG A 587 8.51 24.98 -0.80
C ARG A 587 7.89 25.21 -2.18
N GLY A 588 7.39 26.41 -2.44
CA GLY A 588 6.71 26.73 -3.69
C GLY A 588 7.67 26.82 -4.88
N PHE A 589 8.86 27.40 -4.72
CA PHE A 589 9.82 27.50 -5.82
C PHE A 589 10.80 26.34 -5.87
N LEU A 590 11.24 25.77 -4.76
CA LEU A 590 12.28 24.72 -4.78
C LEU A 590 11.75 23.33 -4.44
N ASN A 591 10.46 23.21 -4.08
CA ASN A 591 9.83 21.95 -3.67
C ASN A 591 10.58 21.23 -2.54
N ARG A 592 11.07 21.97 -1.54
CA ARG A 592 11.75 21.39 -0.37
C ARG A 592 11.65 22.29 0.86
N LEU A 593 12.04 21.75 2.01
CA LEU A 593 12.31 22.55 3.20
C LEU A 593 13.62 23.34 3.07
N SER A 594 13.68 24.47 3.76
CA SER A 594 14.92 25.23 3.94
C SER A 594 15.90 24.45 4.80
N ASP A 595 17.18 24.49 4.46
CA ASP A 595 18.23 24.12 5.41
C ASP A 595 18.36 25.22 6.49
N THR A 596 19.01 24.90 7.62
CA THR A 596 19.15 25.82 8.76
C THR A 596 19.87 27.12 8.40
N GLY A 597 20.93 27.04 7.57
CA GLY A 597 21.71 28.22 7.18
C GLY A 597 20.92 29.15 6.26
N GLY A 598 20.32 28.58 5.23
CA GLY A 598 19.44 29.29 4.30
C GLY A 598 18.26 29.94 5.01
N PHE A 599 17.56 29.20 5.88
CA PHE A 599 16.47 29.75 6.68
C PHE A 599 16.90 30.97 7.50
N THR A 600 17.99 30.83 8.25
CA THR A 600 18.51 31.89 9.12
C THR A 600 18.85 33.15 8.32
N TYR A 601 19.48 32.97 7.16
CA TYR A 601 19.85 34.08 6.27
C TYR A 601 18.63 34.86 5.77
N TRP A 602 17.64 34.18 5.19
CA TRP A 602 16.46 34.87 4.63
C TRP A 602 15.57 35.48 5.71
N ALA A 603 15.39 34.79 6.84
CA ALA A 603 14.62 35.32 7.96
C ALA A 603 15.27 36.58 8.55
N ALA A 604 16.60 36.63 8.65
CA ALA A 604 17.33 37.81 9.13
C ALA A 604 17.12 39.02 8.21
N ARG A 605 17.07 38.82 6.90
CA ARG A 605 16.79 39.90 5.94
C ARG A 605 15.39 40.48 6.11
N PHE A 606 14.36 39.62 6.26
CA PHE A 606 13.01 40.10 6.56
C PHE A 606 12.94 40.88 7.87
N ARG A 607 13.59 40.39 8.92
CA ARG A 607 13.63 41.08 10.22
C ARG A 607 14.30 42.44 10.11
N ALA A 608 15.42 42.54 9.41
CA ALA A 608 16.07 43.82 9.15
C ALA A 608 15.17 44.79 8.37
N ALA A 609 14.41 44.30 7.39
CA ALA A 609 13.44 45.10 6.64
C ALA A 609 12.25 45.54 7.51
N GLN A 610 11.75 44.69 8.42
CA GLN A 610 10.69 45.05 9.38
C GLN A 610 11.11 46.25 10.25
N CYS A 611 12.38 46.34 10.64
CA CYS A 611 12.91 47.47 11.42
C CYS A 611 13.05 48.77 10.61
N GLN A 612 12.93 48.70 9.27
CA GLN A 612 12.99 49.85 8.36
C GLN A 612 11.60 50.30 7.86
N GLY A 613 10.55 49.53 8.14
CA GLY A 613 9.16 49.86 7.83
C GLY A 613 8.59 49.18 6.58
N ALA A 614 7.31 49.46 6.32
CA ALA A 614 6.49 48.75 5.33
C ALA A 614 7.07 48.73 3.90
N ALA A 615 7.67 49.83 3.45
CA ALA A 615 8.27 49.91 2.13
C ALA A 615 9.47 48.98 1.99
N ALA A 616 10.31 48.88 3.02
CA ALA A 616 11.45 47.98 3.04
C ALA A 616 11.01 46.51 3.00
N VAL A 617 9.96 46.14 3.76
CA VAL A 617 9.40 44.77 3.71
C VAL A 617 8.89 44.43 2.30
N ASN A 618 8.15 45.33 1.65
CA ASN A 618 7.67 45.10 0.28
C ASN A 618 8.82 44.90 -0.72
N ASN A 619 9.85 45.74 -0.63
CA ASN A 619 11.06 45.60 -1.45
C ASN A 619 11.78 44.28 -1.19
N GLU A 620 11.81 43.84 0.07
CA GLU A 620 12.48 42.62 0.48
C GLU A 620 11.78 41.37 -0.04
N VAL A 621 10.44 41.31 0.06
CA VAL A 621 9.65 40.22 -0.52
C VAL A 621 9.87 40.12 -2.04
N ASN A 622 9.90 41.27 -2.74
CA ASN A 622 10.21 41.31 -4.16
C ASN A 622 11.62 40.77 -4.44
N SER A 623 12.62 41.29 -3.72
CA SER A 623 14.04 40.91 -3.88
C SER A 623 14.26 39.41 -3.66
N ILE A 624 13.70 38.85 -2.60
CA ILE A 624 13.89 37.44 -2.24
C ILE A 624 13.19 36.55 -3.28
N SER A 625 11.94 36.82 -3.65
CA SER A 625 11.23 36.00 -4.64
C SER A 625 11.93 36.01 -6.02
N THR A 626 12.49 37.14 -6.45
CA THR A 626 13.34 37.22 -7.65
C THR A 626 14.60 36.37 -7.51
N GLN A 627 15.27 36.39 -6.36
CA GLN A 627 16.49 35.59 -6.13
C GLN A 627 16.21 34.08 -6.13
N PHE A 628 15.08 33.62 -5.58
CA PHE A 628 14.69 32.22 -5.64
C PHE A 628 14.44 31.76 -7.08
N LEU A 629 13.63 32.51 -7.84
CA LEU A 629 13.29 32.16 -9.22
C LEU A 629 14.48 32.30 -10.19
N GLY A 630 15.42 33.19 -9.88
CA GLY A 630 16.68 33.35 -10.61
C GLY A 630 17.79 32.39 -10.16
N SER A 631 17.57 31.58 -9.12
CA SER A 631 18.59 30.67 -8.60
C SER A 631 18.86 29.53 -9.59
N GLY A 632 20.12 29.06 -9.62
CA GLY A 632 20.47 27.88 -10.41
C GLY A 632 19.64 26.65 -10.02
N GLU A 633 19.26 26.54 -8.75
CA GLU A 633 18.39 25.47 -8.26
C GLU A 633 17.01 25.50 -8.92
N TYR A 634 16.35 26.66 -8.99
CA TYR A 634 15.05 26.79 -9.67
C TYR A 634 15.16 26.52 -11.17
N LEU A 635 16.17 27.13 -11.83
CA LEU A 635 16.37 27.00 -13.27
C LEU A 635 16.64 25.55 -13.69
N ASN A 636 17.34 24.78 -12.85
CA ASN A 636 17.60 23.36 -13.09
C ASN A 636 16.35 22.47 -12.98
N ARG A 637 15.24 22.95 -12.40
CA ARG A 637 13.96 22.24 -12.40
C ARG A 637 13.26 22.26 -13.77
N ASN A 638 13.73 23.07 -14.72
CA ASN A 638 13.23 23.16 -16.10
C ASN A 638 11.69 23.25 -16.21
N ARG A 639 11.09 24.13 -15.40
CA ARG A 639 9.62 24.25 -15.25
C ARG A 639 8.97 24.81 -16.51
N GLY A 640 7.92 24.15 -17.01
CA GLY A 640 7.04 24.68 -18.06
C GLY A 640 6.15 25.83 -17.58
N ASN A 641 5.32 26.39 -18.45
CA ASN A 641 4.45 27.52 -18.07
C ASN A 641 3.38 27.13 -17.03
N ARG A 642 2.75 25.96 -17.19
CA ARG A 642 1.79 25.42 -16.21
C ARG A 642 2.43 25.19 -14.85
N ASP A 643 3.61 24.59 -14.85
CA ASP A 643 4.43 24.38 -13.65
C ASP A 643 4.80 25.69 -12.96
N TYR A 644 5.23 26.69 -13.73
CA TYR A 644 5.58 28.01 -13.22
C TYR A 644 4.38 28.69 -12.55
N VAL A 645 3.20 28.66 -13.19
CA VAL A 645 1.97 29.18 -12.60
C VAL A 645 1.61 28.44 -11.31
N ALA A 646 1.75 27.11 -11.28
CA ALA A 646 1.50 26.32 -10.07
C ALA A 646 2.46 26.69 -8.93
N ASP A 647 3.75 26.88 -9.25
CA ASP A 647 4.77 27.31 -8.28
C ASP A 647 4.44 28.70 -7.70
N LEU A 648 3.91 29.64 -8.52
CA LEU A 648 3.46 30.97 -8.05
C LEU A 648 2.26 30.88 -7.09
N TYR A 649 1.24 30.08 -7.43
CA TYR A 649 0.10 29.83 -6.53
C TYR A 649 0.56 29.22 -5.20
N TYR A 650 1.51 28.29 -5.25
CA TYR A 650 2.04 27.64 -4.06
C TYR A 650 2.85 28.60 -3.18
N ALA A 651 3.78 29.35 -3.77
CA ALA A 651 4.69 30.24 -3.06
C ALA A 651 4.01 31.52 -2.55
N PHE A 652 3.22 32.18 -3.39
CA PHE A 652 2.61 33.46 -3.04
C PHE A 652 1.27 33.27 -2.33
N LEU A 653 0.42 32.36 -2.79
CA LEU A 653 -0.98 32.35 -2.38
C LEU A 653 -1.32 31.22 -1.41
N ARG A 654 -0.43 30.25 -1.19
CA ARG A 654 -0.67 29.10 -0.30
C ARG A 654 -2.01 28.41 -0.64
N ARG A 655 -2.26 28.11 -1.92
CA ARG A 655 -3.43 27.36 -2.38
C ARG A 655 -3.23 26.83 -3.79
N GLY A 656 -4.11 25.91 -4.22
CA GLY A 656 -4.32 25.64 -5.64
C GLY A 656 -5.11 26.78 -6.30
N GLY A 657 -4.79 27.09 -7.55
CA GLY A 657 -5.64 27.94 -8.39
C GLY A 657 -6.93 27.20 -8.76
N ASP A 658 -8.05 27.90 -8.83
CA ASP A 658 -9.24 27.38 -9.50
C ASP A 658 -8.96 27.19 -10.99
N LEU A 659 -9.70 26.30 -11.66
CA LEU A 659 -9.41 25.93 -13.04
C LEU A 659 -9.40 27.13 -14.00
N ALA A 660 -10.35 28.04 -13.85
CA ALA A 660 -10.48 29.19 -14.74
C ALA A 660 -9.32 30.17 -14.54
N GLY A 661 -9.02 30.54 -13.29
CA GLY A 661 -7.90 31.40 -12.96
C GLY A 661 -6.55 30.80 -13.34
N PHE A 662 -6.35 29.51 -13.08
CA PHE A 662 -5.13 28.80 -13.45
C PHE A 662 -4.92 28.80 -14.97
N ASN A 663 -5.94 28.39 -15.74
CA ASN A 663 -5.85 28.35 -17.20
C ASN A 663 -5.71 29.75 -17.82
N TYR A 664 -6.32 30.78 -17.21
CA TYR A 664 -6.13 32.17 -17.64
C TYR A 664 -4.65 32.57 -17.59
N TRP A 665 -3.97 32.36 -16.45
CA TRP A 665 -2.56 32.72 -16.29
C TRP A 665 -1.63 31.91 -17.19
N VAL A 666 -1.92 30.63 -17.36
CA VAL A 666 -1.20 29.79 -18.32
C VAL A 666 -1.35 30.35 -19.74
N GLY A 667 -2.57 30.71 -20.15
CA GLY A 667 -2.84 31.31 -21.45
C GLY A 667 -2.10 32.63 -21.68
N GLN A 668 -1.90 33.45 -20.63
CA GLN A 668 -1.09 34.68 -20.74
C GLN A 668 0.38 34.38 -21.09
N LEU A 669 0.95 33.30 -20.55
CA LEU A 669 2.33 32.91 -20.85
C LEU A 669 2.43 32.19 -22.20
N ASP A 670 1.54 31.23 -22.46
CA ASP A 670 1.54 30.45 -23.69
C ASP A 670 1.28 31.33 -24.93
N GLY A 671 0.45 32.37 -24.78
CA GLY A 671 0.20 33.39 -25.80
C GLY A 671 1.28 34.48 -25.90
N GLY A 672 2.30 34.47 -25.05
CA GLY A 672 3.35 35.50 -25.01
C GLY A 672 2.86 36.90 -24.60
N LEU A 673 1.67 37.02 -24.02
CA LEU A 673 1.06 38.29 -23.59
C LEU A 673 1.72 38.84 -22.33
N LYS A 674 2.28 37.96 -21.49
CA LYS A 674 3.11 38.31 -20.33
C LYS A 674 4.39 37.48 -20.32
N SER A 675 5.49 38.11 -19.90
CA SER A 675 6.68 37.37 -19.47
C SER A 675 6.44 36.73 -18.09
N ARG A 676 7.27 35.74 -17.74
CA ARG A 676 7.25 35.14 -16.39
C ARG A 676 7.45 36.19 -15.30
N GLU A 677 8.33 37.16 -15.51
CA GLU A 677 8.58 38.23 -14.56
C GLU A 677 7.37 39.18 -14.42
N GLN A 678 6.70 39.52 -15.51
CA GLN A 678 5.46 40.31 -15.45
C GLN A 678 4.38 39.56 -14.69
N LEU A 679 4.21 38.26 -14.94
CA LEU A 679 3.24 37.45 -14.22
C LEU A 679 3.56 37.32 -12.73
N ARG A 680 4.84 37.13 -12.37
CA ARG A 680 5.28 37.18 -10.96
C ARG A 680 4.89 38.49 -10.31
N GLY A 681 5.05 39.61 -11.02
CA GLY A 681 4.61 40.94 -10.59
C GLY A 681 3.11 41.01 -10.28
N GLU A 682 2.25 40.36 -11.08
CA GLU A 682 0.80 40.29 -10.81
C GLU A 682 0.50 39.54 -9.50
N PHE A 683 1.17 38.41 -9.25
CA PHE A 683 1.01 37.65 -8.00
C PHE A 683 1.53 38.45 -6.79
N LEU A 684 2.68 39.09 -6.95
CA LEU A 684 3.29 39.95 -5.94
C LEU A 684 2.38 41.15 -5.59
N GLY A 685 1.74 41.75 -6.59
CA GLY A 685 0.83 42.89 -6.42
C GLY A 685 -0.60 42.51 -6.04
N SER A 686 -0.95 41.22 -6.03
CA SER A 686 -2.30 40.76 -5.74
C SER A 686 -2.73 41.12 -4.31
N ALA A 687 -4.00 41.49 -4.14
CA ALA A 687 -4.56 41.81 -2.82
C ALA A 687 -4.38 40.66 -1.82
N GLU A 688 -4.52 39.43 -2.29
CA GLU A 688 -4.33 38.22 -1.47
C GLU A 688 -2.90 38.11 -0.92
N PHE A 689 -1.88 38.29 -1.77
CA PHE A 689 -0.50 38.26 -1.29
C PHE A 689 -0.14 39.50 -0.45
N GLN A 690 -0.63 40.68 -0.84
CA GLN A 690 -0.40 41.92 -0.09
C GLN A 690 -0.98 41.85 1.33
N ASN A 691 -2.09 41.14 1.55
CA ASN A 691 -2.59 40.87 2.90
C ASN A 691 -1.59 40.05 3.74
N ARG A 692 -0.88 39.10 3.12
CA ARG A 692 0.18 38.32 3.81
C ARG A 692 1.39 39.19 4.11
N VAL A 693 1.79 40.06 3.19
CA VAL A 693 2.86 41.04 3.44
C VAL A 693 2.47 42.00 4.56
N ALA A 694 1.20 42.43 4.63
CA ALA A 694 0.69 43.24 5.73
C ALA A 694 0.78 42.53 7.09
N GLN A 695 0.61 41.19 7.14
CA GLN A 695 0.85 40.42 8.36
C GLN A 695 2.32 40.43 8.78
N ILE A 696 3.26 40.34 7.83
CA ILE A 696 4.70 40.49 8.12
C ILE A 696 4.97 41.87 8.73
N ILE A 697 4.43 42.92 8.12
CA ILE A 697 4.60 44.30 8.60
C ILE A 697 4.00 44.45 10.01
N GLY A 698 2.78 43.94 10.22
CA GLY A 698 2.05 44.08 11.48
C GLY A 698 2.68 43.36 12.67
N GLN A 699 3.48 42.33 12.45
CA GLN A 699 4.19 41.61 13.52
C GLN A 699 5.47 42.30 14.02
N GLY A 700 5.90 43.37 13.34
CA GLY A 700 6.97 44.27 13.81
C GLY A 700 8.38 43.65 13.84
N CYS A 701 9.35 44.52 14.12
CA CYS A 701 10.77 44.18 14.31
C CYS A 701 10.95 43.33 15.59
N LEU A 702 11.88 42.37 15.55
CA LEU A 702 12.28 41.51 16.68
C LEU A 702 13.63 41.92 17.25
#